data_AF-A0A318BB79-F1
#
_entry.id   AF-A0A318BB79-F1
#
_cell.length_a   1.000
_cell.length_b   1.000
_cell.length_c   1.000
_cell.angle_alpha   90.00
_cell.angle_beta   90.00
_cell.angle_gamma   90.00
#
_symmetry.space_group_name_H-M   'P 1'
#
loop_
_entity.id
_entity.type
_entity.pdbx_description
1 polymer ?
#
loop_
_entity_poly.entity_id
_entity_poly.type
_entity_poly.pdbx_seq_one_letter_code
_entity_poly.pdbx_strand_id
1 'polypeptide(L)'
;MNKARSLSLALLLLAGASAALPVPMTAFAQEPPKEEKKVFPPIAKTAYRTKQFQLDLRTDTQTLARLSPLGEAAFDFTPGAREAERAEDGYVHIGDIHLRVREAGGTWRDFSSAHARKPIRALKAGGAVLAAADITASLGEGAPVRVERRWVNDNGVLALRFTLVNTGKAPLEIGGLGLPMVFDNIITDRSLEEAHAQASFVDPYIGRDAGYLQVTRLNGKGPALLVLPEKGTPLEAYRPIREARATRGDGDILTDKTQRGQTAEGFYDWTVASLGFAEKEWKNAGQQWNTPTSVTLQPGEKREIGVRFVASPSIRAIEDTLVANKRPVAVGVPGYVLPTDQQGSLFLKSPSKVAKVESFPAGALTATASGQGKGWARYDVKASGWGRATLSITYADGQVQTVSYFVTKPLEQTMADLGRFTTEKQWFDDKADPFGRSPAILSYDRETNKIVTQDSRVWVAGMSDEGGAGAWVAAIMKQLDNPDAGEVSRLERMVDETVVGNLQVADGPQAGAVKKSLFYYQPDELPNYYDPKIDWRSWTSWSKKDAGDLGRSYNYPHVAIGHWVLYRLARNHQGLVTRHDWRWYLDHARMTAVAMMRDAPYYAQFGQMEGDVFVDILKDLKREGMTAEAAEYEALMKGRADHWKTLPYPFGSEMAWDSTGQPEVYAWMRYFGYQPQADETREVILAYDPTIPSWGYNGNARRYWDFLYGGKYSRIERQIHHYGSALNAVPLFDAFRADPADLHLLRVAYGGMMGGITNIDQDGFGSAAFHSYPDMMKWDPLTGDYGMGFFGHAYAAATYAVKDPTFGWLGFGGDVSEAGGVVRITPKDGARARLFVAPVGAWLTLEAGKIEAATYAPATGEITLTLAAGDASTPAARLLVEATTAGAKTYAPAEGAFERGAYTVPLGDKAKTIVLRPR
;
A
#
# COMPACT_ATOMS: atom_id res chain seq x y z
N MET A 1 -62.34 -24.78 52.07
CA MET A 1 -63.06 -23.67 52.71
C MET A 1 -63.27 -22.57 51.69
N ASN A 2 -64.53 -22.18 51.49
CA ASN A 2 -65.06 -21.25 50.50
C ASN A 2 -64.60 -19.79 50.68
N LYS A 3 -64.49 -19.07 49.54
CA LYS A 3 -65.08 -17.75 49.20
C LYS A 3 -64.33 -17.23 47.94
N ALA A 4 -64.84 -17.18 46.72
CA ALA A 4 -66.06 -16.65 46.11
C ALA A 4 -66.09 -15.12 45.86
N ARG A 5 -66.39 -14.78 44.59
CA ARG A 5 -66.82 -13.52 43.94
C ARG A 5 -65.68 -12.64 43.36
N SER A 6 -65.75 -12.13 42.12
CA SER A 6 -66.89 -11.89 41.21
C SER A 6 -66.45 -11.76 39.72
N LEU A 7 -67.39 -12.12 38.83
CA LEU A 7 -67.38 -12.04 37.36
C LEU A 7 -67.23 -10.60 36.80
N SER A 8 -66.65 -10.48 35.60
CA SER A 8 -67.37 -10.05 34.38
C SER A 8 -66.57 -10.25 33.08
N LEU A 9 -67.23 -10.92 32.12
CA LEU A 9 -67.02 -11.00 30.66
C LEU A 9 -66.67 -9.64 30.01
N ALA A 10 -66.16 -9.50 28.79
CA ALA A 10 -65.55 -10.32 27.74
C ALA A 10 -65.13 -9.33 26.63
N LEU A 11 -64.02 -9.55 25.92
CA LEU A 11 -63.98 -9.60 24.46
C LEU A 11 -62.58 -9.98 23.94
N LEU A 12 -62.59 -10.89 22.97
CA LEU A 12 -61.46 -11.42 22.20
C LEU A 12 -60.72 -10.34 21.41
N LEU A 13 -59.40 -10.53 21.24
CA LEU A 13 -58.73 -10.51 19.93
C LEU A 13 -57.42 -11.30 20.02
N LEU A 14 -57.32 -12.33 19.19
CA LEU A 14 -56.15 -13.19 19.00
C LEU A 14 -54.99 -12.39 18.38
N ALA A 15 -53.78 -12.56 18.92
CA ALA A 15 -52.54 -12.37 18.17
C ALA A 15 -51.57 -13.52 18.54
N GLY A 16 -51.10 -14.21 17.50
CA GLY A 16 -50.36 -15.47 17.58
C GLY A 16 -49.03 -15.38 18.31
N ALA A 17 -48.78 -16.38 19.15
CA ALA A 17 -47.48 -16.67 19.72
C ALA A 17 -46.58 -17.29 18.64
N SER A 18 -45.49 -16.62 18.28
CA SER A 18 -44.34 -17.25 17.63
C SER A 18 -43.28 -17.47 18.71
N ALA A 19 -43.01 -18.73 19.01
CA ALA A 19 -41.94 -19.15 19.90
C ALA A 19 -40.59 -18.83 19.24
N ALA A 20 -39.85 -17.88 19.81
CA ALA A 20 -38.46 -17.64 19.46
C ALA A 20 -37.60 -18.76 20.08
N LEU A 21 -37.05 -19.63 19.23
CA LEU A 21 -35.96 -20.54 19.60
C LEU A 21 -34.64 -19.75 19.57
N PRO A 22 -33.69 -20.02 20.50
CA PRO A 22 -32.44 -19.30 20.58
C PRO A 22 -31.52 -19.74 19.43
N VAL A 23 -31.07 -18.78 18.63
CA VAL A 23 -30.00 -18.96 17.63
C VAL A 23 -28.68 -19.19 18.39
N PRO A 24 -27.89 -20.22 18.08
CA PRO A 24 -26.58 -20.41 18.70
C PRO A 24 -25.62 -19.36 18.16
N MET A 25 -25.12 -18.49 19.04
CA MET A 25 -24.00 -17.59 18.76
C MET A 25 -22.77 -18.42 18.37
N THR A 26 -22.40 -18.38 17.09
CA THR A 26 -21.04 -18.71 16.67
C THR A 26 -20.09 -17.67 17.27
N ALA A 27 -18.91 -18.12 17.69
CA ALA A 27 -17.95 -17.37 18.46
C ALA A 27 -17.46 -16.12 17.70
N PHE A 28 -18.16 -15.01 17.89
CA PHE A 28 -17.59 -13.69 17.78
C PHE A 28 -16.41 -13.63 18.76
N ALA A 29 -15.30 -13.02 18.36
CA ALA A 29 -14.39 -12.46 19.33
C ALA A 29 -15.25 -11.53 20.20
N GLN A 30 -15.60 -11.98 21.41
CA GLN A 30 -16.17 -11.11 22.43
C GLN A 30 -15.23 -9.91 22.50
N GLU A 31 -15.79 -8.70 22.36
CA GLU A 31 -15.10 -7.53 22.92
C GLU A 31 -14.68 -7.97 24.33
N PRO A 32 -13.37 -8.03 24.61
CA PRO A 32 -12.93 -8.37 25.95
C PRO A 32 -13.65 -7.39 26.89
N PRO A 33 -14.15 -7.85 28.05
CA PRO A 33 -14.76 -6.95 29.02
C PRO A 33 -13.80 -5.77 29.19
N LYS A 34 -14.29 -4.52 29.00
CA LYS A 34 -13.48 -3.30 29.14
C LYS A 34 -12.73 -3.40 30.46
N GLU A 35 -11.46 -3.79 30.40
CA GLU A 35 -10.60 -3.79 31.57
C GLU A 35 -10.61 -2.36 32.09
N GLU A 36 -10.77 -2.19 33.41
CA GLU A 36 -10.66 -0.88 34.02
C GLU A 36 -9.32 -0.27 33.57
N LYS A 37 -9.38 0.83 32.81
CA LYS A 37 -8.18 1.47 32.27
C LYS A 37 -7.22 1.74 33.42
N LYS A 38 -6.08 1.03 33.41
CA LYS A 38 -5.04 1.19 34.42
C LYS A 38 -4.67 2.67 34.52
N VAL A 39 -4.83 3.25 35.69
CA VAL A 39 -4.49 4.66 35.93
C VAL A 39 -3.01 4.75 36.23
N PHE A 40 -2.28 5.47 35.39
CA PHE A 40 -0.84 5.70 35.57
C PHE A 40 -0.60 7.08 36.19
N PRO A 41 0.41 7.22 37.08
CA PRO A 41 0.75 8.51 37.67
C PRO A 41 1.21 9.50 36.58
N PRO A 42 0.83 10.78 36.66
CA PRO A 42 1.27 11.76 35.69
C PRO A 42 2.78 11.96 35.74
N ILE A 43 3.39 12.17 34.57
CA ILE A 43 4.82 12.47 34.43
C ILE A 43 5.02 13.98 34.39
N ALA A 44 5.96 14.45 35.21
CA ALA A 44 6.34 15.85 35.25
C ALA A 44 7.07 16.26 33.95
N LYS A 45 6.66 17.40 33.39
CA LYS A 45 7.13 17.91 32.10
C LYS A 45 7.55 19.37 32.21
N THR A 46 8.49 19.79 31.37
CA THR A 46 8.85 21.20 31.16
C THR A 46 8.48 21.59 29.73
N ALA A 47 7.66 22.63 29.59
CA ALA A 47 7.23 23.15 28.30
C ALA A 47 8.27 24.06 27.67
N TYR A 48 8.46 23.95 26.37
CA TYR A 48 9.27 24.83 25.54
C TYR A 48 8.51 25.21 24.27
N ARG A 49 9.03 26.19 23.55
CA ARG A 49 8.45 26.67 22.29
C ARG A 49 9.54 27.02 21.29
N THR A 50 9.29 26.69 20.03
CA THR A 50 10.07 27.16 18.87
C THR A 50 9.15 27.96 17.94
N LYS A 51 9.64 28.35 16.75
CA LYS A 51 8.80 29.08 15.79
C LYS A 51 7.67 28.21 15.22
N GLN A 52 7.83 26.89 15.20
CA GLN A 52 6.91 25.96 14.54
C GLN A 52 6.15 25.06 15.52
N PHE A 53 6.74 24.79 16.69
CA PHE A 53 6.22 23.78 17.63
C PHE A 53 6.11 24.30 19.06
N GLN A 54 5.08 23.82 19.76
CA GLN A 54 5.09 23.64 21.20
C GLN A 54 5.61 22.22 21.49
N LEU A 55 6.51 22.09 22.47
CA LEU A 55 7.05 20.80 22.87
C LEU A 55 7.14 20.71 24.39
N ASP A 56 6.96 19.50 24.92
CA ASP A 56 7.17 19.21 26.32
C ASP A 56 8.28 18.17 26.47
N LEU A 57 9.25 18.44 27.34
CA LEU A 57 10.30 17.48 27.70
C LEU A 57 10.01 16.93 29.09
N ARG A 58 10.17 15.62 29.30
CA ARG A 58 10.07 15.06 30.65
C ARG A 58 11.15 15.62 31.56
N THR A 59 10.84 15.87 32.82
CA THR A 59 11.82 16.43 33.77
C THR A 59 12.85 15.41 34.24
N ASP A 60 12.49 14.13 34.27
CA ASP A 60 13.32 13.02 34.76
C ASP A 60 14.38 12.58 33.74
N THR A 61 14.02 12.53 32.46
CA THR A 61 14.88 12.02 31.39
C THR A 61 15.24 13.05 30.35
N GLN A 62 14.58 14.22 30.28
CA GLN A 62 14.68 15.20 29.18
C GLN A 62 14.43 14.59 27.76
N THR A 63 13.63 13.51 27.66
CA THR A 63 13.10 13.01 26.37
C THR A 63 11.80 13.74 26.00
N LEU A 64 11.44 13.69 24.72
CA LEU A 64 10.26 14.36 24.17
C LEU A 64 8.98 13.63 24.60
N ALA A 65 8.06 14.36 25.23
CA ALA A 65 6.76 13.87 25.71
C ALA A 65 5.56 14.50 25.00
N ARG A 66 5.81 15.51 24.15
CA ARG A 66 4.83 16.18 23.29
C ARG A 66 5.55 16.92 22.16
N LEU A 67 4.98 16.87 20.95
CA LEU A 67 5.37 17.72 19.83
C LEU A 67 4.13 18.15 19.04
N SER A 68 3.64 19.35 19.32
CA SER A 68 2.44 19.90 18.67
C SER A 68 2.79 21.07 17.75
N PRO A 69 2.30 21.10 16.50
CA PRO A 69 2.37 22.29 15.66
C PRO A 69 1.69 23.48 16.33
N LEU A 70 2.24 24.69 16.22
CA LEU A 70 1.61 25.87 16.82
C LEU A 70 0.23 26.21 16.22
N GLY A 71 -0.01 25.87 14.95
CA GLY A 71 -1.30 26.05 14.29
C GLY A 71 -2.31 24.92 14.55
N GLU A 72 -1.88 23.83 15.19
CA GLU A 72 -2.69 22.64 15.46
C GLU A 72 -2.28 22.09 16.84
N ALA A 73 -2.48 22.91 17.88
CA ALA A 73 -1.99 22.61 19.22
C ALA A 73 -2.67 21.39 19.85
N ALA A 74 -3.86 21.01 19.37
CA ALA A 74 -4.59 19.83 19.84
C ALA A 74 -3.97 18.51 19.38
N PHE A 75 -3.25 18.53 18.24
CA PHE A 75 -2.57 17.36 17.71
C PHE A 75 -1.18 17.19 18.34
N ASP A 76 -0.79 15.97 18.63
CA ASP A 76 0.53 15.60 19.12
C ASP A 76 1.12 14.53 18.21
N PHE A 77 2.29 14.80 17.61
CA PHE A 77 2.98 13.80 16.80
C PHE A 77 3.53 12.64 17.64
N THR A 78 3.74 12.85 18.94
CA THR A 78 4.24 11.82 19.87
C THR A 78 3.07 11.15 20.60
N PRO A 79 3.24 9.95 21.18
CA PRO A 79 2.18 9.28 21.95
C PRO A 79 1.96 9.93 23.33
N GLY A 80 1.84 11.27 23.40
CA GLY A 80 1.80 12.04 24.64
C GLY A 80 0.58 11.73 25.52
N ALA A 81 -0.54 11.28 24.91
CA ALA A 81 -1.71 10.78 25.63
C ALA A 81 -1.43 9.47 26.41
N ARG A 82 -0.39 8.73 26.01
CA ARG A 82 0.07 7.49 26.66
C ARG A 82 1.38 7.68 27.42
N GLU A 83 1.83 8.92 27.60
CA GLU A 83 3.13 9.21 28.23
C GLU A 83 3.25 8.60 29.64
N ALA A 84 2.17 8.63 30.43
CA ALA A 84 2.15 8.06 31.77
C ALA A 84 2.25 6.52 31.76
N GLU A 85 1.64 5.86 30.77
CA GLU A 85 1.73 4.42 30.55
C GLU A 85 3.16 4.00 30.15
N ARG A 86 3.82 4.86 29.36
CA ARG A 86 5.16 4.63 28.80
C ARG A 86 6.29 5.15 29.69
N ALA A 87 6.04 5.37 30.97
CA ALA A 87 6.98 6.11 31.81
C ALA A 87 8.20 5.32 32.30
N GLU A 88 8.10 3.99 32.37
CA GLU A 88 9.10 3.12 32.99
C GLU A 88 10.26 2.73 32.05
N ASP A 89 11.24 2.03 32.62
CA ASP A 89 12.36 1.40 31.91
C ASP A 89 11.87 0.49 30.78
N GLY A 90 12.54 0.55 29.63
CA GLY A 90 12.23 -0.24 28.45
C GLY A 90 11.23 0.39 27.47
N TYR A 91 10.68 1.57 27.74
CA TYR A 91 9.93 2.35 26.76
C TYR A 91 10.83 3.40 26.10
N VAL A 92 10.97 3.35 24.78
CA VAL A 92 11.75 4.35 24.03
C VAL A 92 10.96 5.64 23.81
N HIS A 93 11.68 6.76 23.73
CA HIS A 93 11.15 8.09 23.39
C HIS A 93 12.09 8.79 22.40
N ILE A 94 11.58 9.80 21.68
CA ILE A 94 12.46 10.69 20.90
C ILE A 94 13.38 11.43 21.89
N GLY A 95 14.69 11.28 21.71
CA GLY A 95 15.70 11.75 22.68
C GLY A 95 16.41 10.63 23.44
N ASP A 96 16.04 9.37 23.20
CA ASP A 96 16.87 8.21 23.56
C ASP A 96 17.91 7.90 22.45
N ILE A 97 18.84 6.98 22.74
CA ILE A 97 19.86 6.51 21.81
C ILE A 97 20.15 5.01 22.00
N HIS A 98 20.36 4.32 20.88
CA HIS A 98 20.80 2.93 20.80
C HIS A 98 22.20 2.85 20.20
N LEU A 99 23.11 2.13 20.87
CA LEU A 99 24.50 1.97 20.45
C LEU A 99 24.88 0.50 20.43
N ARG A 100 25.53 0.07 19.35
CA ARG A 100 26.25 -1.20 19.26
C ARG A 100 27.71 -0.89 18.95
N VAL A 101 28.60 -1.28 19.85
CA VAL A 101 30.01 -0.90 19.80
C VAL A 101 30.93 -2.07 20.05
N ARG A 102 32.17 -1.99 19.55
CA ARG A 102 33.26 -2.92 19.87
C ARG A 102 34.60 -2.19 19.92
N GLU A 103 35.56 -2.77 20.63
CA GLU A 103 36.97 -2.46 20.37
C GLU A 103 37.42 -3.20 19.10
N ALA A 104 38.49 -2.76 18.45
CA ALA A 104 38.97 -3.38 17.22
C ALA A 104 39.19 -4.90 17.38
N GLY A 105 38.51 -5.70 16.56
CA GLY A 105 38.54 -7.18 16.63
C GLY A 105 37.78 -7.81 17.80
N GLY A 106 37.11 -7.01 18.64
CA GLY A 106 36.30 -7.47 19.77
C GLY A 106 34.86 -7.87 19.39
N THR A 107 34.09 -8.30 20.39
CA THR A 107 32.67 -8.63 20.22
C THR A 107 31.79 -7.38 20.31
N TRP A 108 30.68 -7.38 19.56
CA TRP A 108 29.67 -6.33 19.63
C TRP A 108 28.98 -6.32 21.00
N ARG A 109 28.91 -5.14 21.61
CA ARG A 109 28.19 -4.86 22.86
C ARG A 109 27.13 -3.79 22.62
N ASP A 110 25.94 -4.04 23.14
CA ASP A 110 24.79 -3.14 23.00
C ASP A 110 24.62 -2.26 24.23
N PHE A 111 24.18 -1.03 24.02
CA PHE A 111 23.88 -0.04 25.04
C PHE A 111 22.62 0.73 24.62
N SER A 112 21.69 0.94 25.55
CA SER A 112 20.43 1.66 25.32
C SER A 112 20.17 2.64 26.45
N SER A 113 19.86 3.89 26.13
CA SER A 113 19.48 4.88 27.16
C SER A 113 18.08 4.70 27.73
N ALA A 114 17.28 3.80 27.15
CA ALA A 114 15.91 3.52 27.57
C ALA A 114 15.79 2.23 28.38
N HIS A 115 16.73 1.29 28.25
CA HIS A 115 16.64 -0.05 28.85
C HIS A 115 16.58 -0.03 30.38
N ALA A 116 17.45 0.78 31.02
CA ALA A 116 17.51 0.92 32.48
C ALA A 116 17.84 2.38 32.84
N ARG A 117 16.82 3.22 32.99
CA ARG A 117 16.98 4.67 33.13
C ARG A 117 17.64 5.02 34.47
N LYS A 118 18.53 6.01 34.43
CA LYS A 118 19.16 6.62 35.61
C LYS A 118 18.91 8.13 35.60
N PRO A 119 18.92 8.80 36.77
CA PRO A 119 18.81 10.25 36.82
C PRO A 119 19.83 10.93 35.90
N ILE A 120 19.34 11.82 35.05
CA ILE A 120 20.21 12.60 34.16
C ILE A 120 21.07 13.58 34.95
N ARG A 121 22.27 13.89 34.44
CA ARG A 121 23.04 15.05 34.93
C ARG A 121 22.80 16.24 34.00
N ALA A 122 21.97 17.18 34.45
CA ALA A 122 21.70 18.40 33.69
C ALA A 122 23.00 19.16 33.36
N LEU A 123 23.11 19.63 32.13
CA LEU A 123 24.19 20.49 31.65
C LEU A 123 23.66 21.92 31.46
N LYS A 124 24.58 22.88 31.30
CA LYS A 124 24.20 24.28 31.07
C LYS A 124 23.31 24.41 29.83
N ALA A 125 22.10 24.94 30.05
CA ALA A 125 21.15 25.37 29.04
C ALA A 125 20.99 26.91 29.10
N GLY A 126 20.48 27.51 28.03
CA GLY A 126 20.35 28.97 27.88
C GLY A 126 20.59 29.45 26.45
N GLY A 127 20.03 30.62 26.11
CA GLY A 127 20.04 31.14 24.74
C GLY A 127 19.30 30.19 23.79
N ALA A 128 19.99 29.67 22.78
CA ALA A 128 19.44 28.72 21.82
C ALA A 128 19.31 27.28 22.36
N VAL A 129 20.02 26.93 23.45
CA VAL A 129 19.94 25.57 24.04
C VAL A 129 18.75 25.53 25.00
N LEU A 130 17.71 24.80 24.63
CA LEU A 130 16.48 24.64 25.42
C LEU A 130 16.73 23.75 26.64
N ALA A 131 17.35 22.59 26.43
CA ALA A 131 17.71 21.65 27.48
C ALA A 131 18.98 20.89 27.10
N ALA A 132 19.78 20.49 28.10
CA ALA A 132 20.98 19.70 27.89
C ALA A 132 21.24 18.78 29.09
N ALA A 133 21.72 17.57 28.83
CA ALA A 133 22.06 16.59 29.85
C ALA A 133 23.15 15.62 29.41
N ASP A 134 23.96 15.17 30.36
CA ASP A 134 24.75 13.93 30.23
C ASP A 134 23.85 12.76 30.62
N ILE A 135 23.66 11.84 29.66
CA ILE A 135 22.75 10.68 29.78
C ILE A 135 23.50 9.36 29.95
N THR A 136 24.83 9.41 30.09
CA THR A 136 25.71 8.23 30.10
C THR A 136 25.33 7.20 31.15
N ALA A 137 24.84 7.64 32.32
CA ALA A 137 24.42 6.75 33.38
C ALA A 137 23.31 5.78 32.94
N SER A 138 22.43 6.18 32.02
CA SER A 138 21.36 5.33 31.51
C SER A 138 21.81 4.31 30.47
N LEU A 139 23.06 4.39 29.98
CA LEU A 139 23.62 3.36 29.09
C LEU A 139 24.03 2.09 29.86
N GLY A 140 24.07 2.13 31.19
CA GLY A 140 24.53 1.04 32.03
C GLY A 140 26.02 1.11 32.38
N GLU A 141 26.45 0.23 33.28
CA GLU A 141 27.83 0.17 33.73
C GLU A 141 28.78 -0.27 32.61
N GLY A 142 29.99 0.28 32.58
CA GLY A 142 31.03 -0.12 31.61
C GLY A 142 30.85 0.40 30.18
N ALA A 143 29.94 1.36 29.95
CA ALA A 143 29.81 2.03 28.65
C ALA A 143 31.13 2.74 28.25
N PRO A 144 31.76 2.39 27.12
CA PRO A 144 33.03 2.99 26.69
C PRO A 144 32.86 4.37 26.03
N VAL A 145 31.66 4.95 26.15
CA VAL A 145 31.26 6.19 25.50
C VAL A 145 30.47 7.05 26.47
N ARG A 146 30.83 8.33 26.55
CA ARG A 146 30.02 9.36 27.20
C ARG A 146 29.07 9.97 26.18
N VAL A 147 27.82 10.15 26.56
CA VAL A 147 26.78 10.71 25.69
C VAL A 147 26.14 11.94 26.33
N GLU A 148 26.26 13.07 25.65
CA GLU A 148 25.54 14.30 25.98
C GLU A 148 24.39 14.50 24.99
N ARG A 149 23.20 14.83 25.47
CA ARG A 149 22.03 15.20 24.66
C ARG A 149 21.74 16.68 24.79
N ARG A 150 21.37 17.33 23.68
CA ARG A 150 20.94 18.73 23.64
C ARG A 150 19.69 18.89 22.78
N TRP A 151 18.71 19.60 23.33
CA TRP A 151 17.59 20.16 22.58
C TRP A 151 17.90 21.62 22.27
N VAL A 152 17.85 21.99 20.99
CA VAL A 152 18.31 23.30 20.50
C VAL A 152 17.20 23.94 19.67
N ASN A 153 16.97 25.22 19.91
CA ASN A 153 16.22 26.09 19.00
C ASN A 153 17.22 26.77 18.06
N ASP A 154 17.51 26.13 16.92
CA ASP A 154 18.41 26.66 15.91
C ASP A 154 17.61 27.58 14.96
N ASN A 155 17.64 28.89 15.26
CA ASN A 155 17.00 29.93 14.47
C ASN A 155 15.49 29.68 14.21
N GLY A 156 14.79 29.17 15.22
CA GLY A 156 13.35 28.86 15.15
C GLY A 156 13.04 27.41 14.80
N VAL A 157 14.03 26.60 14.40
CA VAL A 157 13.89 25.18 14.09
C VAL A 157 14.34 24.34 15.27
N LEU A 158 13.50 23.39 15.70
CA LEU A 158 13.83 22.44 16.76
C LEU A 158 14.88 21.44 16.24
N ALA A 159 15.94 21.22 17.01
CA ALA A 159 16.95 20.21 16.75
C ALA A 159 17.25 19.37 18.00
N LEU A 160 17.51 18.09 17.79
CA LEU A 160 18.01 17.13 18.78
C LEU A 160 19.42 16.73 18.39
N ARG A 161 20.38 16.97 19.29
CA ARG A 161 21.81 16.66 19.08
C ARG A 161 22.34 15.73 20.16
N PHE A 162 23.21 14.82 19.75
CA PHE A 162 24.01 13.98 20.64
C PHE A 162 25.49 14.21 20.38
N THR A 163 26.26 14.38 21.45
CA THR A 163 27.72 14.34 21.41
C THR A 163 28.19 13.03 22.03
N LEU A 164 28.82 12.18 21.22
CA LEU A 164 29.43 10.92 21.62
C LEU A 164 30.92 11.16 21.86
N VAL A 165 31.45 10.71 23.00
CA VAL A 165 32.88 10.84 23.33
C VAL A 165 33.42 9.48 23.75
N ASN A 166 34.44 8.97 23.04
CA ASN A 166 35.12 7.75 23.47
C ASN A 166 35.88 8.02 24.79
N THR A 167 35.46 7.36 25.88
CA THR A 167 36.09 7.47 27.20
C THR A 167 37.10 6.36 27.48
N GLY A 168 37.22 5.40 26.57
CA GLY A 168 38.18 4.31 26.64
C GLY A 168 39.61 4.74 26.28
N LYS A 169 40.51 3.75 26.33
CA LYS A 169 41.94 3.91 25.99
C LYS A 169 42.29 3.40 24.59
N ALA A 170 41.35 2.76 23.91
CA ALA A 170 41.52 2.18 22.58
C ALA A 170 40.49 2.78 21.59
N PRO A 171 40.73 2.67 20.26
CA PRO A 171 39.72 3.05 19.26
C PRO A 171 38.42 2.27 19.46
N LEU A 172 37.30 2.99 19.47
CA LEU A 172 35.96 2.44 19.64
C LEU A 172 35.25 2.44 18.28
N GLU A 173 34.88 1.27 17.79
CA GLU A 173 34.05 1.13 16.60
C GLU A 173 32.56 1.09 16.98
N ILE A 174 31.76 1.91 16.32
CA ILE A 174 30.30 2.01 16.46
C ILE A 174 29.68 1.43 15.19
N GLY A 175 29.16 0.21 15.29
CA GLY A 175 28.49 -0.50 14.21
C GLY A 175 26.96 -0.44 14.27
N GLY A 176 26.40 0.03 15.38
CA GLY A 176 24.98 0.37 15.50
C GLY A 176 24.85 1.73 16.14
N LEU A 177 24.18 2.66 15.47
CA LEU A 177 23.92 4.00 15.97
C LEU A 177 22.48 4.39 15.60
N GLY A 178 21.56 4.12 16.51
CA GLY A 178 20.13 4.32 16.32
C GLY A 178 19.57 5.45 17.17
N LEU A 179 18.69 6.27 16.59
CA LEU A 179 17.90 7.28 17.30
C LEU A 179 16.42 6.85 17.23
N PRO A 180 15.79 6.46 18.36
CA PRO A 180 14.38 6.07 18.36
C PRO A 180 13.44 7.17 17.90
N MET A 181 12.63 6.87 16.88
CA MET A 181 11.66 7.78 16.27
C MET A 181 10.25 7.34 16.67
N VAL A 182 9.78 7.89 17.78
CA VAL A 182 8.56 7.48 18.48
C VAL A 182 7.43 8.47 18.19
N PHE A 183 6.70 8.22 17.11
CA PHE A 183 5.52 8.98 16.71
C PHE A 183 4.26 8.15 16.91
N ASP A 184 3.14 8.80 17.24
CA ASP A 184 1.95 8.10 17.72
C ASP A 184 1.25 7.27 16.64
N ASN A 185 1.55 5.97 16.61
CA ASN A 185 0.83 4.96 15.82
C ASN A 185 0.06 3.97 16.71
N ILE A 186 -0.16 4.29 18.00
CA ILE A 186 -0.83 3.38 18.94
C ILE A 186 -2.34 3.62 18.90
N ILE A 187 -3.00 2.85 18.03
CA ILE A 187 -4.44 2.94 17.75
C ILE A 187 -5.26 2.06 18.69
N THR A 188 -4.62 1.15 19.45
CA THR A 188 -5.27 0.28 20.43
C THR A 188 -6.25 1.05 21.34
N ASP A 189 -7.48 0.55 21.48
CA ASP A 189 -8.57 1.17 22.27
C ASP A 189 -9.06 2.55 21.78
N ARG A 190 -8.73 2.97 20.55
CA ARG A 190 -9.30 4.17 19.92
C ARG A 190 -10.45 3.80 18.99
N SER A 191 -11.48 4.65 18.92
CA SER A 191 -12.43 4.61 17.81
C SER A 191 -11.73 5.01 16.50
N LEU A 192 -12.37 4.73 15.36
CA LEU A 192 -11.88 5.14 14.04
C LEU A 192 -11.68 6.66 13.97
N GLU A 193 -12.60 7.44 14.54
CA GLU A 193 -12.51 8.90 14.61
C GLU A 193 -11.38 9.38 15.50
N GLU A 194 -11.20 8.75 16.67
CA GLU A 194 -10.08 9.07 17.57
C GLU A 194 -8.73 8.74 16.93
N ALA A 195 -8.64 7.61 16.22
CA ALA A 195 -7.45 7.22 15.48
C ALA A 195 -7.09 8.28 14.42
N HIS A 196 -8.04 8.65 13.57
CA HIS A 196 -7.80 9.66 12.51
C HIS A 196 -7.52 11.06 13.05
N ALA A 197 -8.07 11.40 14.22
CA ALA A 197 -7.85 12.69 14.85
C ALA A 197 -6.49 12.80 15.57
N GLN A 198 -5.97 11.69 16.13
CA GLN A 198 -4.87 11.73 17.10
C GLN A 198 -3.60 10.99 16.65
N ALA A 199 -3.69 9.98 15.79
CA ALA A 199 -2.52 9.21 15.36
C ALA A 199 -1.85 9.79 14.10
N SER A 200 -0.65 9.30 13.82
CA SER A 200 0.13 9.57 12.63
C SER A 200 0.86 8.32 12.10
N PHE A 201 1.20 8.36 10.82
CA PHE A 201 2.11 7.41 10.19
C PHE A 201 3.44 8.05 9.83
N VAL A 202 4.48 7.22 9.76
CA VAL A 202 5.88 7.65 9.60
C VAL A 202 6.53 6.88 8.47
N ASP A 203 6.82 7.53 7.36
CA ASP A 203 7.42 6.88 6.19
C ASP A 203 8.86 7.37 5.93
N PRO A 204 9.82 6.44 5.75
CA PRO A 204 11.23 6.79 5.63
C PRO A 204 11.66 6.96 4.18
N TYR A 205 12.29 8.09 3.85
CA TYR A 205 13.21 8.15 2.72
C TYR A 205 14.61 7.76 3.20
N ILE A 206 14.99 6.48 3.02
CA ILE A 206 16.29 5.93 3.41
C ILE A 206 17.40 6.34 2.42
N GLY A 207 17.48 7.64 2.13
CA GLY A 207 18.31 8.25 1.09
C GLY A 207 19.68 8.76 1.56
N ARG A 208 20.23 8.20 2.65
CA ARG A 208 21.49 8.64 3.29
C ARG A 208 21.45 10.11 3.71
N ASP A 209 22.34 10.97 3.20
CA ASP A 209 22.43 12.37 3.62
C ASP A 209 21.19 13.17 3.19
N ALA A 210 20.53 12.79 2.10
CA ALA A 210 19.26 13.39 1.69
C ALA A 210 18.03 12.74 2.35
N GLY A 211 18.23 11.70 3.16
CA GLY A 211 17.15 10.97 3.79
C GLY A 211 16.34 11.83 4.76
N TYR A 212 15.08 11.46 4.97
CA TYR A 212 14.17 12.12 5.91
C TYR A 212 13.10 11.15 6.37
N LEU A 213 12.40 11.48 7.45
CA LEU A 213 11.11 10.87 7.77
C LEU A 213 10.01 11.88 7.49
N GLN A 214 8.92 11.45 6.87
CA GLN A 214 7.67 12.22 6.84
C GLN A 214 6.68 11.60 7.82
N VAL A 215 6.06 12.44 8.65
CA VAL A 215 5.07 12.05 9.64
C VAL A 215 3.76 12.74 9.30
N THR A 216 2.76 11.95 8.92
CA THR A 216 1.48 12.42 8.38
C THR A 216 0.35 12.06 9.33
N ARG A 217 -0.59 12.98 9.52
CA ARG A 217 -1.81 12.75 10.30
C ARG A 217 -2.68 11.74 9.54
N LEU A 218 -3.31 10.79 10.24
CA LEU A 218 -4.13 9.75 9.59
C LEU A 218 -5.30 10.31 8.77
N ASN A 219 -5.79 11.50 9.10
CA ASN A 219 -6.85 12.19 8.36
C ASN A 219 -6.38 12.90 7.07
N GLY A 220 -5.11 12.80 6.68
CA GLY A 220 -4.57 13.42 5.47
C GLY A 220 -4.36 14.94 5.54
N LYS A 221 -4.77 15.58 6.64
CA LYS A 221 -4.68 17.05 6.79
C LYS A 221 -3.27 17.47 7.18
N GLY A 222 -2.92 18.69 6.79
CA GLY A 222 -1.69 19.33 7.26
C GLY A 222 -1.77 19.77 8.74
N PRO A 223 -0.65 20.22 9.32
CA PRO A 223 0.70 20.10 8.77
C PRO A 223 1.23 18.66 8.85
N ALA A 224 2.16 18.31 7.96
CA ALA A 224 2.99 17.10 8.09
C ALA A 224 4.31 17.48 8.79
N LEU A 225 4.90 16.56 9.56
CA LEU A 225 6.20 16.76 10.18
C LEU A 225 7.29 16.08 9.34
N LEU A 226 8.40 16.79 9.15
CA LEU A 226 9.62 16.27 8.55
C LEU A 226 10.71 16.16 9.61
N VAL A 227 11.34 14.99 9.69
CA VAL A 227 12.59 14.77 10.44
C VAL A 227 13.74 14.79 9.45
N LEU A 228 14.63 15.77 9.59
CA LEU A 228 15.72 16.05 8.66
C LEU A 228 17.08 15.80 9.33
N PRO A 229 18.10 15.33 8.61
CA PRO A 229 19.41 15.06 9.18
C PRO A 229 20.22 16.34 9.38
N GLU A 230 20.96 16.40 10.47
CA GLU A 230 22.13 17.28 10.57
C GLU A 230 23.37 16.61 9.95
N LYS A 231 24.42 17.41 9.72
CA LYS A 231 25.67 16.95 9.11
C LYS A 231 26.21 15.73 9.86
N GLY A 232 26.58 14.68 9.14
CA GLY A 232 27.15 13.45 9.71
C GLY A 232 26.12 12.48 10.31
N THR A 233 24.82 12.71 10.04
CA THR A 233 23.71 11.88 10.55
C THR A 233 22.86 11.31 9.41
N PRO A 234 23.43 10.61 8.41
CA PRO A 234 22.64 10.03 7.32
C PRO A 234 21.56 9.07 7.83
N LEU A 235 20.46 8.94 7.09
CA LEU A 235 19.51 7.82 7.26
C LEU A 235 20.01 6.64 6.43
N GLU A 236 20.93 5.85 7.00
CA GLU A 236 21.50 4.67 6.35
C GLU A 236 20.50 3.50 6.34
N ALA A 237 19.85 3.28 7.47
CA ALA A 237 18.84 2.24 7.65
C ALA A 237 17.69 2.74 8.54
N TYR A 238 16.53 2.10 8.39
CA TYR A 238 15.37 2.34 9.26
C TYR A 238 15.00 1.01 9.93
N ARG A 239 15.45 0.84 11.19
CA ARG A 239 15.42 -0.45 11.86
C ARG A 239 14.23 -0.54 12.81
N PRO A 240 13.40 -1.60 12.76
CA PRO A 240 12.36 -1.81 13.76
C PRO A 240 12.96 -2.05 15.15
N ILE A 241 12.38 -1.44 16.18
CA ILE A 241 12.78 -1.63 17.59
C ILE A 241 12.01 -2.81 18.18
N ARG A 242 12.57 -4.02 18.20
CA ARG A 242 11.83 -5.24 18.57
C ARG A 242 11.05 -5.10 19.89
N GLU A 243 9.86 -5.71 19.95
CA GLU A 243 9.06 -5.76 21.18
C GLU A 243 9.81 -6.58 22.25
N ALA A 244 10.01 -6.02 23.44
CA ALA A 244 10.80 -6.64 24.51
C ALA A 244 10.26 -8.02 24.94
N ARG A 245 8.94 -8.22 24.90
CA ARG A 245 8.33 -9.53 25.21
C ARG A 245 8.71 -10.59 24.17
N ALA A 246 8.80 -10.19 22.89
CA ALA A 246 9.13 -11.07 21.78
C ALA A 246 10.62 -11.44 21.72
N THR A 247 11.49 -10.75 22.47
CA THR A 247 12.94 -11.02 22.54
C THR A 247 13.39 -11.64 23.87
N ARG A 248 12.43 -12.00 24.73
CA ARG A 248 12.72 -12.51 26.08
C ARG A 248 13.56 -13.79 26.01
N GLY A 249 14.82 -13.69 26.42
CA GLY A 249 15.78 -14.80 26.41
C GLY A 249 16.96 -14.59 25.46
N ASP A 250 16.85 -13.68 24.49
CA ASP A 250 17.91 -13.40 23.50
C ASP A 250 18.98 -12.43 24.04
N GLY A 251 18.74 -11.79 25.19
CA GLY A 251 19.61 -10.76 25.77
C GLY A 251 19.58 -9.41 25.03
N ASP A 252 18.63 -9.22 24.10
CA ASP A 252 18.47 -7.99 23.32
C ASP A 252 17.90 -6.85 24.19
N ILE A 253 18.66 -5.78 24.30
CA ILE A 253 18.30 -4.58 25.07
C ILE A 253 17.93 -3.38 24.19
N LEU A 254 17.99 -3.53 22.87
CA LEU A 254 17.62 -2.50 21.89
C LEU A 254 16.15 -2.64 21.50
N THR A 255 15.30 -2.70 22.53
CA THR A 255 13.90 -3.11 22.47
C THR A 255 12.97 -2.03 23.00
N ASP A 256 11.67 -2.21 22.78
CA ASP A 256 10.61 -1.36 23.30
C ASP A 256 9.50 -2.21 23.93
N LYS A 257 8.92 -1.75 25.04
CA LYS A 257 7.87 -2.47 25.78
C LYS A 257 6.47 -2.32 25.19
N THR A 258 6.26 -1.44 24.21
CA THR A 258 4.95 -1.29 23.58
C THR A 258 4.62 -2.55 22.81
N GLN A 259 3.43 -3.07 23.05
CA GLN A 259 2.94 -4.23 22.35
C GLN A 259 2.76 -3.89 20.86
N ARG A 260 3.33 -4.73 19.98
CA ARG A 260 3.07 -4.68 18.54
C ARG A 260 1.85 -5.52 18.22
N GLY A 261 1.09 -5.10 17.22
CA GLY A 261 -0.11 -5.78 16.77
C GLY A 261 -0.76 -5.04 15.60
N GLN A 262 -1.96 -5.46 15.23
CA GLN A 262 -2.73 -4.84 14.14
C GLN A 262 -2.98 -3.34 14.39
N THR A 263 -3.23 -2.96 15.65
CA THR A 263 -3.50 -1.57 16.05
C THR A 263 -2.25 -0.80 16.50
N ALA A 264 -1.05 -1.39 16.39
CA ALA A 264 0.21 -0.72 16.71
C ALA A 264 1.37 -1.38 15.96
N GLU A 265 1.86 -0.74 14.89
CA GLU A 265 3.02 -1.23 14.13
C GLU A 265 4.27 -1.32 15.01
N GLY A 266 4.39 -0.38 15.96
CA GLY A 266 5.55 -0.15 16.81
C GLY A 266 6.51 0.90 16.23
N PHE A 267 7.69 1.02 16.82
CA PHE A 267 8.63 2.11 16.53
C PHE A 267 9.90 1.63 15.83
N TYR A 268 10.65 2.59 15.29
CA TYR A 268 11.83 2.35 14.49
C TYR A 268 12.94 3.33 14.89
N ASP A 269 14.19 2.91 14.68
CA ASP A 269 15.37 3.75 14.79
C ASP A 269 15.68 4.42 13.44
N TRP A 270 15.88 5.73 13.48
CA TRP A 270 16.78 6.39 12.54
C TRP A 270 18.18 5.81 12.75
N THR A 271 18.67 4.99 11.82
CA THR A 271 19.95 4.29 11.99
C THR A 271 21.02 4.94 11.11
N VAL A 272 22.03 5.50 11.77
CA VAL A 272 23.16 6.22 11.16
C VAL A 272 24.27 5.27 10.69
N ALA A 273 24.47 4.18 11.42
CA ALA A 273 25.46 3.13 11.14
C ALA A 273 24.85 1.77 11.53
N SER A 274 25.00 0.77 10.67
CA SER A 274 24.30 -0.51 10.79
C SER A 274 25.15 -1.78 10.61
N LEU A 275 26.47 -1.65 10.41
CA LEU A 275 27.38 -2.79 10.20
C LEU A 275 27.28 -3.86 11.29
N GLY A 276 27.15 -3.46 12.55
CA GLY A 276 27.09 -4.41 13.67
C GLY A 276 25.81 -5.24 13.70
N PHE A 277 24.72 -4.77 13.07
CA PHE A 277 23.51 -5.57 12.84
C PHE A 277 23.65 -6.46 11.60
N ALA A 278 24.28 -5.92 10.54
CA ALA A 278 24.57 -6.66 9.32
C ALA A 278 25.47 -7.89 9.56
N GLU A 279 26.46 -7.78 10.44
CA GLU A 279 27.35 -8.88 10.83
C GLU A 279 26.66 -9.92 11.75
N LYS A 280 25.46 -9.63 12.28
CA LYS A 280 24.75 -10.48 13.24
C LYS A 280 23.35 -10.85 12.75
N GLU A 281 22.34 -10.07 13.12
CA GLU A 281 20.93 -10.41 12.91
C GLU A 281 20.56 -10.43 11.42
N TRP A 282 21.24 -9.63 10.58
CA TRP A 282 20.91 -9.51 9.15
C TRP A 282 21.88 -10.27 8.24
N LYS A 283 22.78 -11.08 8.80
CA LYS A 283 23.84 -11.77 8.05
C LYS A 283 23.31 -12.66 6.90
N ASN A 284 22.08 -13.15 7.04
CA ASN A 284 21.39 -14.03 6.08
C ASN A 284 20.25 -13.31 5.34
N ALA A 285 20.09 -12.01 5.55
CA ALA A 285 19.05 -11.23 4.89
C ALA A 285 19.40 -10.97 3.43
N GLY A 286 18.40 -10.58 2.65
CA GLY A 286 18.62 -10.00 1.33
C GLY A 286 19.41 -8.68 1.39
N GLN A 287 19.71 -8.14 0.21
CA GLN A 287 20.45 -6.87 0.07
C GLN A 287 19.79 -5.75 0.89
N GLN A 288 20.57 -4.94 1.62
CA GLN A 288 20.05 -3.80 2.38
C GLN A 288 19.76 -2.59 1.49
N TRP A 289 18.97 -1.63 1.98
CA TRP A 289 18.64 -0.40 1.24
C TRP A 289 19.88 0.44 0.88
N ASN A 290 20.82 0.53 1.83
CA ASN A 290 22.15 1.10 1.65
C ASN A 290 23.20 0.11 2.16
N THR A 291 24.44 0.23 1.70
CA THR A 291 25.57 -0.54 2.23
C THR A 291 25.75 -0.23 3.72
N PRO A 292 25.74 -1.23 4.62
CA PRO A 292 25.96 -1.02 6.04
C PRO A 292 27.35 -0.44 6.34
N THR A 293 27.43 0.54 7.25
CA THR A 293 28.71 1.13 7.67
C THR A 293 28.90 1.15 9.20
N SER A 294 30.14 1.42 9.62
CA SER A 294 30.51 1.71 11.01
C SER A 294 31.32 3.00 11.10
N VAL A 295 31.45 3.53 12.32
CA VAL A 295 32.24 4.73 12.63
C VAL A 295 33.24 4.41 13.71
N THR A 296 34.50 4.81 13.54
CA THR A 296 35.54 4.65 14.58
C THR A 296 35.81 5.98 15.28
N LEU A 297 35.85 5.97 16.62
CA LEU A 297 36.27 7.10 17.46
C LEU A 297 37.59 6.75 18.17
N GLN A 298 38.61 7.57 18.00
CA GLN A 298 39.85 7.50 18.76
C GLN A 298 39.63 7.84 20.25
N PRO A 299 40.52 7.42 21.18
CA PRO A 299 40.41 7.82 22.58
C PRO A 299 40.27 9.33 22.77
N GLY A 300 39.20 9.77 23.45
CA GLY A 300 38.88 11.18 23.66
C GLY A 300 38.26 11.90 22.46
N GLU A 301 38.18 11.25 21.28
CA GLU A 301 37.54 11.81 20.10
C GLU A 301 36.04 12.00 20.33
N LYS A 302 35.51 13.07 19.74
CA LYS A 302 34.11 13.45 19.82
C LYS A 302 33.46 13.35 18.46
N ARG A 303 32.23 12.85 18.43
CA ARG A 303 31.35 12.92 17.27
C ARG A 303 30.02 13.54 17.66
N GLU A 304 29.57 14.49 16.86
CA GLU A 304 28.23 15.04 16.95
C GLU A 304 27.34 14.43 15.88
N ILE A 305 26.11 14.10 16.25
CA ILE A 305 25.03 13.67 15.36
C ILE A 305 23.74 14.36 15.80
N GLY A 306 22.78 14.50 14.89
CA GLY A 306 21.51 15.13 15.21
C GLY A 306 20.49 15.13 14.09
N VAL A 307 19.25 15.43 14.48
CA VAL A 307 18.11 15.59 13.59
C VAL A 307 17.38 16.90 13.89
N ARG A 308 16.67 17.43 12.89
CA ARG A 308 15.87 18.65 12.96
C ARG A 308 14.42 18.35 12.64
N PHE A 309 13.50 19.06 13.27
CA PHE A 309 12.06 18.89 13.09
C PHE A 309 11.48 20.12 12.40
N VAL A 310 10.78 19.90 11.28
CA VAL A 310 10.22 20.96 10.44
C VAL A 310 8.78 20.61 10.06
N ALA A 311 7.87 21.57 10.15
CA ALA A 311 6.50 21.43 9.68
C ALA A 311 6.42 21.78 8.19
N SER A 312 5.92 20.83 7.39
CA SER A 312 5.39 21.10 6.05
C SER A 312 3.91 21.50 6.19
N PRO A 313 3.44 22.56 5.52
CA PRO A 313 2.05 23.02 5.67
C PRO A 313 1.03 21.98 5.17
N SER A 314 1.41 21.09 4.26
CA SER A 314 0.59 19.99 3.75
C SER A 314 1.47 18.83 3.26
N ILE A 315 0.85 17.70 2.92
CA ILE A 315 1.53 16.54 2.31
C ILE A 315 2.13 16.92 0.95
N ARG A 316 1.35 17.63 0.11
CA ARG A 316 1.78 18.11 -1.21
C ARG A 316 2.96 19.08 -1.16
N ALA A 317 3.15 19.81 -0.05
CA ALA A 317 4.21 20.79 0.13
C ALA A 317 5.52 20.22 0.71
N ILE A 318 5.64 18.91 0.89
CA ILE A 318 6.83 18.28 1.49
C ILE A 318 8.09 18.60 0.69
N GLU A 319 8.06 18.44 -0.63
CA GLU A 319 9.24 18.67 -1.49
C GLU A 319 9.67 20.14 -1.48
N ASP A 320 8.73 21.08 -1.52
CA ASP A 320 9.02 22.51 -1.39
C ASP A 320 9.62 22.84 -0.01
N THR A 321 9.13 22.19 1.04
CA THR A 321 9.66 22.33 2.41
C THR A 321 11.09 21.79 2.51
N LEU A 322 11.40 20.66 1.85
CA LEU A 322 12.76 20.11 1.76
C LEU A 322 13.70 21.08 1.04
N VAL A 323 13.26 21.63 -0.10
CA VAL A 323 14.02 22.65 -0.85
C VAL A 323 14.28 23.89 0.00
N ALA A 324 13.27 24.40 0.71
CA ALA A 324 13.40 25.56 1.60
C ALA A 324 14.40 25.31 2.74
N ASN A 325 14.54 24.06 3.18
CA ASN A 325 15.52 23.63 4.18
C ASN A 325 16.85 23.17 3.57
N LYS A 326 17.11 23.54 2.31
CA LYS A 326 18.36 23.28 1.59
C LYS A 326 18.74 21.79 1.54
N ARG A 327 17.73 20.91 1.49
CA ARG A 327 17.94 19.47 1.32
C ARG A 327 17.98 19.13 -0.17
N PRO A 328 18.82 18.17 -0.59
CA PRO A 328 18.69 17.58 -1.92
C PRO A 328 17.33 16.90 -2.07
N VAL A 329 16.64 17.15 -3.19
CA VAL A 329 15.34 16.55 -3.53
C VAL A 329 15.46 15.84 -4.88
N ALA A 330 14.91 14.64 -4.94
CA ALA A 330 14.83 13.82 -6.14
C ALA A 330 13.37 13.52 -6.49
N VAL A 331 13.01 13.67 -7.76
CA VAL A 331 11.69 13.33 -8.30
C VAL A 331 11.88 12.43 -9.52
N GLY A 332 11.48 11.16 -9.40
CA GLY A 332 11.41 10.21 -10.50
C GLY A 332 10.05 10.23 -11.20
N VAL A 333 10.06 10.09 -12.52
CA VAL A 333 8.87 9.97 -13.37
C VAL A 333 9.06 8.78 -14.33
N PRO A 334 8.08 7.85 -14.44
CA PRO A 334 6.80 7.83 -13.74
C PRO A 334 6.88 7.48 -12.24
N GLY A 335 8.03 7.00 -11.80
CA GLY A 335 8.26 6.53 -10.44
C GLY A 335 9.60 5.81 -10.39
N TYR A 336 9.71 4.81 -9.52
CA TYR A 336 10.98 4.12 -9.26
C TYR A 336 10.96 2.62 -9.58
N VAL A 337 9.87 2.13 -10.18
CA VAL A 337 9.84 0.82 -10.84
C VAL A 337 9.97 1.08 -12.33
N LEU A 338 11.00 0.54 -12.96
CA LEU A 338 11.38 0.87 -14.33
C LEU A 338 11.50 -0.38 -15.20
N PRO A 339 10.53 -0.62 -16.09
CA PRO A 339 10.66 -1.62 -17.16
C PRO A 339 11.84 -1.31 -18.08
N THR A 340 12.51 -2.36 -18.54
CA THR A 340 13.72 -2.24 -19.39
C THR A 340 13.47 -1.64 -20.78
N ASP A 341 12.22 -1.58 -21.25
CA ASP A 341 11.84 -0.96 -22.52
C ASP A 341 11.20 0.43 -22.36
N GLN A 342 11.24 1.00 -21.15
CA GLN A 342 10.73 2.34 -20.85
C GLN A 342 11.88 3.30 -20.51
N GLN A 343 11.73 4.57 -20.87
CA GLN A 343 12.64 5.64 -20.44
C GLN A 343 12.11 6.36 -19.20
N GLY A 344 12.86 6.33 -18.10
CA GLY A 344 12.58 7.11 -16.90
C GLY A 344 13.17 8.52 -16.97
N SER A 345 12.64 9.44 -16.17
CA SER A 345 13.24 10.75 -15.92
C SER A 345 13.48 10.96 -14.43
N LEU A 346 14.66 11.46 -14.07
CA LEU A 346 15.03 11.85 -12.71
C LEU A 346 15.33 13.34 -12.67
N PHE A 347 14.57 14.08 -11.87
CA PHE A 347 14.76 15.49 -11.61
C PHE A 347 15.43 15.68 -10.25
N LEU A 348 16.52 16.45 -10.23
CA LEU A 348 17.29 16.74 -9.02
C LEU A 348 17.31 18.23 -8.74
N LYS A 349 17.03 18.61 -7.48
CA LYS A 349 17.19 19.98 -6.99
C LYS A 349 17.98 19.95 -5.70
N SER A 350 19.11 20.63 -5.70
CA SER A 350 20.04 20.66 -4.58
C SER A 350 20.77 22.01 -4.56
N PRO A 351 21.15 22.53 -3.38
CA PRO A 351 22.04 23.69 -3.27
C PRO A 351 23.42 23.45 -3.91
N SER A 352 23.86 22.19 -3.91
CA SER A 352 25.17 21.78 -4.41
C SER A 352 25.02 21.05 -5.75
N LYS A 353 25.96 21.29 -6.67
CA LYS A 353 25.95 20.63 -7.99
C LYS A 353 26.19 19.13 -7.83
N VAL A 354 25.61 18.33 -8.72
CA VAL A 354 25.93 16.89 -8.85
C VAL A 354 27.36 16.76 -9.34
N ALA A 355 28.18 16.01 -8.59
CA ALA A 355 29.56 15.70 -8.95
C ALA A 355 29.67 14.33 -9.64
N LYS A 356 28.89 13.35 -9.18
CA LYS A 356 28.93 11.97 -9.70
C LYS A 356 27.58 11.27 -9.51
N VAL A 357 27.23 10.40 -10.45
CA VAL A 357 26.09 9.47 -10.33
C VAL A 357 26.59 8.06 -10.61
N GLU A 358 26.29 7.12 -9.71
CA GLU A 358 26.73 5.72 -9.81
C GLU A 358 25.56 4.77 -9.64
N SER A 359 25.57 3.65 -10.36
CA SER A 359 24.57 2.60 -10.23
C SER A 359 25.11 1.40 -9.47
N PHE A 360 24.29 0.84 -8.59
CA PHE A 360 24.51 -0.46 -7.96
C PHE A 360 23.29 -1.37 -8.19
N PRO A 361 23.44 -2.58 -8.75
CA PRO A 361 24.66 -3.11 -9.36
C PRO A 361 25.17 -2.24 -10.52
N ALA A 362 26.47 -2.28 -10.79
CA ALA A 362 27.04 -1.49 -11.89
C ALA A 362 26.37 -1.87 -13.22
N GLY A 363 25.95 -0.84 -13.98
CA GLY A 363 25.28 -1.03 -15.29
C GLY A 363 23.78 -1.33 -15.22
N ALA A 364 23.19 -1.54 -14.04
CA ALA A 364 21.75 -1.78 -13.91
C ALA A 364 20.92 -0.53 -14.24
N LEU A 365 21.45 0.66 -13.94
CA LEU A 365 20.85 1.94 -14.28
C LEU A 365 21.89 2.86 -14.93
N THR A 366 21.49 3.55 -15.99
CA THR A 366 22.28 4.62 -16.61
C THR A 366 21.50 5.93 -16.53
N ALA A 367 22.04 6.91 -15.82
CA ALA A 367 21.46 8.25 -15.71
C ALA A 367 22.27 9.25 -16.53
N THR A 368 21.71 9.75 -17.63
CA THR A 368 22.37 10.69 -18.54
C THR A 368 21.75 12.07 -18.39
N ALA A 369 22.56 13.10 -18.14
CA ALA A 369 22.05 14.47 -18.07
C ALA A 369 21.42 14.87 -19.42
N SER A 370 20.15 15.27 -19.41
CA SER A 370 19.38 15.59 -20.62
C SER A 370 18.87 17.03 -20.66
N GLY A 371 19.06 17.80 -19.58
CA GLY A 371 18.79 19.23 -19.58
C GLY A 371 18.64 19.84 -18.19
N GLN A 372 18.12 21.06 -18.16
CA GLN A 372 17.76 21.78 -16.94
C GLN A 372 16.35 22.36 -17.08
N GLY A 373 15.48 22.11 -16.10
CA GLY A 373 14.18 22.76 -15.93
C GLY A 373 14.30 24.03 -15.08
N LYS A 374 13.18 24.54 -14.55
CA LYS A 374 13.12 25.72 -13.65
C LYS A 374 13.85 25.48 -12.31
N GLY A 375 15.18 25.48 -12.34
CA GLY A 375 16.05 25.19 -11.18
C GLY A 375 16.18 23.70 -10.84
N TRP A 376 15.86 22.81 -11.77
CA TRP A 376 15.99 21.35 -11.63
C TRP A 376 16.95 20.81 -12.68
N ALA A 377 17.89 19.96 -12.31
CA ALA A 377 18.67 19.18 -13.26
C ALA A 377 17.84 17.95 -13.70
N ARG A 378 17.81 17.67 -15.01
CA ARG A 378 17.09 16.51 -15.56
C ARG A 378 18.08 15.46 -16.05
N TYR A 379 17.80 14.21 -15.68
CA TYR A 379 18.52 13.04 -16.14
C TYR A 379 17.52 12.07 -16.77
N ASP A 380 17.88 11.53 -17.93
CA ASP A 380 17.20 10.39 -18.53
C ASP A 380 17.76 9.11 -17.90
N VAL A 381 16.89 8.24 -17.40
CA VAL A 381 17.24 7.00 -16.73
C VAL A 381 16.84 5.82 -17.60
N LYS A 382 17.80 4.96 -17.93
CA LYS A 382 17.56 3.68 -18.61
C LYS A 382 17.96 2.53 -17.69
N ALA A 383 17.12 1.49 -17.67
CA ALA A 383 17.37 0.28 -16.90
C ALA A 383 17.88 -0.87 -17.77
N SER A 384 18.65 -1.75 -17.16
CA SER A 384 19.12 -3.01 -17.75
C SER A 384 19.14 -4.11 -16.68
N GLY A 385 18.86 -5.34 -17.07
CA GLY A 385 18.79 -6.48 -16.14
C GLY A 385 17.44 -6.60 -15.44
N TRP A 386 17.46 -7.01 -14.17
CA TRP A 386 16.26 -7.23 -13.36
C TRP A 386 16.60 -7.09 -11.87
N GLY A 387 15.61 -6.63 -11.09
CA GLY A 387 15.68 -6.60 -9.64
C GLY A 387 16.04 -5.24 -9.07
N ARG A 388 16.42 -5.23 -7.79
CA ARG A 388 16.71 -4.00 -7.06
C ARG A 388 17.98 -3.33 -7.58
N ALA A 389 17.90 -2.03 -7.81
CA ALA A 389 19.02 -1.20 -8.19
C ALA A 389 18.99 0.15 -7.43
N THR A 390 20.12 0.82 -7.31
CA THR A 390 20.23 2.10 -6.62
C THR A 390 21.10 3.05 -7.42
N LEU A 391 20.68 4.31 -7.54
CA LEU A 391 21.53 5.42 -7.95
C LEU A 391 22.12 6.11 -6.71
N SER A 392 23.44 6.14 -6.59
CA SER A 392 24.16 6.96 -5.62
C SER A 392 24.58 8.28 -6.29
N ILE A 393 24.03 9.39 -5.82
CA ILE A 393 24.29 10.74 -6.31
C ILE A 393 25.21 11.43 -5.30
N THR A 394 26.45 11.70 -5.72
CA THR A 394 27.41 12.47 -4.92
C THR A 394 27.36 13.93 -5.35
N TYR A 395 27.15 14.82 -4.39
CA TYR A 395 27.16 16.26 -4.60
C TYR A 395 28.55 16.86 -4.35
N ALA A 396 28.80 18.04 -4.90
CA ALA A 396 30.11 18.72 -4.81
C ALA A 396 30.52 19.11 -3.37
N ASP A 397 29.58 19.15 -2.42
CA ASP A 397 29.84 19.37 -0.99
C ASP A 397 30.11 18.07 -0.21
N GLY A 398 30.15 16.92 -0.90
CA GLY A 398 30.40 15.60 -0.33
C GLY A 398 29.17 14.87 0.19
N GLN A 399 27.96 15.47 0.15
CA GLN A 399 26.74 14.75 0.48
C GLN A 399 26.47 13.63 -0.53
N VAL A 400 25.95 12.50 -0.05
CA VAL A 400 25.52 11.38 -0.87
C VAL A 400 24.04 11.13 -0.68
N GLN A 401 23.29 11.16 -1.79
CA GLN A 401 21.89 10.76 -1.85
C GLN A 401 21.76 9.43 -2.56
N THR A 402 20.94 8.53 -2.03
CA THR A 402 20.57 7.29 -2.73
C THR A 402 19.12 7.32 -3.20
N VAL A 403 18.89 6.92 -4.44
CA VAL A 403 17.54 6.76 -5.02
C VAL A 403 17.40 5.29 -5.42
N SER A 404 16.46 4.59 -4.79
CA SER A 404 16.29 3.14 -5.00
C SER A 404 15.27 2.89 -6.10
N TYR A 405 15.61 2.00 -7.04
CA TYR A 405 14.76 1.55 -8.14
C TYR A 405 14.55 0.03 -8.11
N PHE A 406 13.51 -0.42 -8.80
CA PHE A 406 13.30 -1.82 -9.15
C PHE A 406 13.22 -1.96 -10.67
N VAL A 407 14.03 -2.83 -11.25
CA VAL A 407 14.07 -3.07 -12.70
C VAL A 407 13.22 -4.28 -13.04
N THR A 408 12.32 -4.12 -14.01
CA THR A 408 11.46 -5.20 -14.50
C THR A 408 11.70 -5.52 -15.98
N LYS A 409 11.19 -6.67 -16.42
CA LYS A 409 10.94 -6.95 -17.83
C LYS A 409 9.96 -5.91 -18.40
N PRO A 410 9.88 -5.77 -19.73
CA PRO A 410 8.77 -5.06 -20.35
C PRO A 410 7.44 -5.58 -19.81
N LEU A 411 6.50 -4.69 -19.52
CA LEU A 411 5.26 -5.07 -18.83
C LEU A 411 4.43 -6.09 -19.64
N GLU A 412 4.45 -6.01 -20.97
CA GLU A 412 3.84 -7.02 -21.85
C GLU A 412 4.37 -8.44 -21.55
N GLN A 413 5.69 -8.59 -21.42
CA GLN A 413 6.30 -9.87 -21.08
C GLN A 413 5.98 -10.29 -19.65
N THR A 414 5.96 -9.35 -18.69
CA THR A 414 5.57 -9.64 -17.30
C THR A 414 4.13 -10.18 -17.22
N MET A 415 3.19 -9.61 -17.97
CA MET A 415 1.80 -10.09 -18.02
C MET A 415 1.69 -11.48 -18.67
N ALA A 416 2.45 -11.72 -19.73
CA ALA A 416 2.53 -13.05 -20.36
C ALA A 416 3.13 -14.10 -19.43
N ASP A 417 4.15 -13.73 -18.65
CA ASP A 417 4.76 -14.61 -17.66
C ASP A 417 3.79 -14.96 -16.53
N LEU A 418 3.04 -13.98 -16.01
CA LEU A 418 2.00 -14.19 -14.99
C LEU A 418 0.91 -15.14 -15.48
N GLY A 419 0.37 -14.92 -16.68
CA GLY A 419 -0.68 -15.77 -17.27
C GLY A 419 -0.22 -17.23 -17.43
N ARG A 420 0.99 -17.43 -17.96
CA ARG A 420 1.59 -18.75 -18.08
C ARG A 420 1.83 -19.40 -16.72
N PHE A 421 2.39 -18.68 -15.75
CA PHE A 421 2.67 -19.23 -14.42
C PHE A 421 1.37 -19.69 -13.72
N THR A 422 0.35 -18.84 -13.72
CA THR A 422 -0.94 -19.14 -13.08
C THR A 422 -1.67 -20.32 -13.73
N THR A 423 -1.59 -20.46 -15.06
CA THR A 423 -2.30 -21.53 -15.80
C THR A 423 -1.49 -22.81 -16.03
N GLU A 424 -0.19 -22.82 -15.70
CA GLU A 424 0.65 -24.02 -15.77
C GLU A 424 1.15 -24.50 -14.40
N LYS A 425 1.66 -23.60 -13.55
CA LYS A 425 2.29 -23.95 -12.26
C LYS A 425 1.29 -23.96 -11.11
N GLN A 426 0.26 -23.13 -11.19
CA GLN A 426 -0.80 -23.02 -10.18
C GLN A 426 -2.08 -23.77 -10.56
N TRP A 427 -2.12 -24.35 -11.77
CA TRP A 427 -3.26 -25.12 -12.26
C TRP A 427 -3.36 -26.47 -11.55
N PHE A 428 -4.45 -26.66 -10.82
CA PHE A 428 -4.80 -27.84 -10.07
C PHE A 428 -5.96 -28.58 -10.77
N ASP A 429 -5.76 -29.84 -11.14
CA ASP A 429 -6.77 -30.67 -11.83
C ASP A 429 -6.72 -32.11 -11.30
N ASP A 430 -6.79 -32.26 -9.97
CA ASP A 430 -6.85 -33.55 -9.29
C ASP A 430 -8.30 -33.95 -8.96
N LYS A 431 -8.84 -34.89 -9.72
CA LYS A 431 -10.20 -35.41 -9.53
C LYS A 431 -10.41 -36.17 -8.21
N ALA A 432 -9.34 -36.53 -7.50
CA ALA A 432 -9.43 -37.15 -6.19
C ALA A 432 -9.61 -36.13 -5.06
N ASP A 433 -9.55 -34.82 -5.34
CA ASP A 433 -9.74 -33.77 -4.36
C ASP A 433 -11.17 -33.82 -3.76
N PRO A 434 -11.32 -34.04 -2.44
CA PRO A 434 -12.64 -34.18 -1.83
C PRO A 434 -13.38 -32.84 -1.65
N PHE A 435 -12.72 -31.72 -1.96
CA PHE A 435 -13.24 -30.37 -1.75
C PHE A 435 -13.83 -29.75 -3.02
N GLY A 436 -13.82 -30.47 -4.14
CA GLY A 436 -14.41 -29.99 -5.40
C GLY A 436 -13.63 -28.84 -6.05
N ARG A 437 -12.31 -28.76 -5.81
CA ARG A 437 -11.44 -27.70 -6.36
C ARG A 437 -10.85 -28.06 -7.74
N SER A 438 -11.37 -29.07 -8.43
CA SER A 438 -10.79 -29.54 -9.71
C SER A 438 -11.75 -29.28 -10.87
N PRO A 439 -11.38 -28.47 -11.88
CA PRO A 439 -10.13 -27.71 -12.02
C PRO A 439 -10.12 -26.35 -11.30
N ALA A 440 -8.96 -25.95 -10.77
CA ALA A 440 -8.76 -24.63 -10.15
C ALA A 440 -7.38 -24.04 -10.40
N ILE A 441 -7.24 -22.76 -10.05
CA ILE A 441 -5.95 -22.12 -9.79
C ILE A 441 -5.84 -21.88 -8.28
N LEU A 442 -4.85 -22.49 -7.64
CA LEU A 442 -4.65 -22.44 -6.19
C LEU A 442 -3.39 -21.65 -5.81
N SER A 443 -3.30 -21.25 -4.54
CA SER A 443 -2.11 -20.64 -3.95
C SER A 443 -0.85 -21.48 -4.18
N TYR A 444 0.29 -20.82 -4.30
CA TYR A 444 1.58 -21.47 -4.58
C TYR A 444 2.64 -21.03 -3.58
N ASP A 445 3.44 -21.98 -3.11
CA ASP A 445 4.64 -21.72 -2.31
C ASP A 445 5.86 -21.82 -3.21
N ARG A 446 6.43 -20.65 -3.54
CA ARG A 446 7.60 -20.48 -4.41
C ARG A 446 8.88 -21.04 -3.82
N GLU A 447 8.99 -21.15 -2.50
CA GLU A 447 10.18 -21.68 -1.84
C GLU A 447 10.23 -23.21 -1.98
N THR A 448 9.08 -23.87 -1.91
CA THR A 448 8.97 -25.33 -2.12
C THR A 448 8.59 -25.72 -3.55
N ASN A 449 8.27 -24.72 -4.39
CA ASN A 449 7.78 -24.87 -5.76
C ASN A 449 6.58 -25.82 -5.87
N LYS A 450 5.57 -25.60 -5.02
CA LYS A 450 4.38 -26.45 -4.95
C LYS A 450 3.10 -25.65 -4.83
N ILE A 451 2.03 -26.20 -5.41
CA ILE A 451 0.67 -25.78 -5.11
C ILE A 451 0.36 -26.08 -3.64
N VAL A 452 -0.23 -25.12 -2.94
CA VAL A 452 -0.66 -25.25 -1.55
C VAL A 452 -2.03 -25.89 -1.51
N THR A 453 -2.07 -27.20 -1.28
CA THR A 453 -3.31 -27.98 -1.21
C THR A 453 -3.88 -28.09 0.20
N GLN A 454 -3.08 -27.75 1.23
CA GLN A 454 -3.45 -27.72 2.65
C GLN A 454 -2.69 -26.58 3.36
N ASP A 455 -3.40 -25.81 4.18
CA ASP A 455 -2.86 -24.83 5.14
C ASP A 455 -3.84 -24.78 6.33
N SER A 456 -3.36 -24.52 7.55
CA SER A 456 -4.23 -24.42 8.73
C SER A 456 -5.13 -23.18 8.67
N ARG A 457 -4.80 -22.19 7.85
CA ARG A 457 -5.65 -21.10 7.40
C ARG A 457 -6.38 -21.57 6.15
N VAL A 458 -7.53 -22.21 6.36
CA VAL A 458 -8.14 -23.03 5.31
C VAL A 458 -8.46 -22.25 4.04
N TRP A 459 -8.67 -20.94 4.14
CA TRP A 459 -8.88 -20.05 3.00
C TRP A 459 -7.68 -20.02 2.03
N VAL A 460 -6.43 -20.08 2.51
CA VAL A 460 -5.22 -20.06 1.65
C VAL A 460 -5.22 -21.20 0.63
N ALA A 461 -5.74 -22.37 1.01
CA ALA A 461 -5.90 -23.53 0.12
C ALA A 461 -7.32 -23.61 -0.49
N GLY A 462 -8.19 -22.65 -0.21
CA GLY A 462 -9.64 -22.75 -0.36
C GLY A 462 -10.26 -21.95 -1.51
N MET A 463 -9.46 -21.23 -2.32
CA MET A 463 -9.89 -20.37 -3.43
C MET A 463 -10.72 -19.14 -3.05
N SER A 464 -10.88 -18.84 -1.76
CA SER A 464 -11.72 -17.75 -1.27
C SER A 464 -11.07 -17.11 -0.05
N ASP A 465 -11.63 -16.01 0.45
CA ASP A 465 -10.92 -14.98 1.22
C ASP A 465 -9.69 -14.46 0.46
N GLU A 466 -9.13 -13.32 0.88
CA GLU A 466 -8.05 -12.66 0.16
C GLU A 466 -6.85 -13.60 -0.08
N GLY A 467 -6.44 -14.34 0.95
CA GLY A 467 -5.26 -15.21 0.90
C GLY A 467 -5.43 -16.46 0.02
N GLY A 468 -6.67 -16.82 -0.35
CA GLY A 468 -6.98 -17.94 -1.23
C GLY A 468 -7.35 -17.54 -2.65
N ALA A 469 -7.98 -16.38 -2.80
CA ALA A 469 -8.46 -15.89 -4.09
C ALA A 469 -7.35 -15.29 -4.97
N GLY A 470 -6.27 -14.81 -4.36
CA GLY A 470 -5.24 -14.02 -5.05
C GLY A 470 -4.68 -14.68 -6.31
N ALA A 471 -4.46 -16.00 -6.30
CA ALA A 471 -3.90 -16.70 -7.47
C ALA A 471 -4.81 -16.64 -8.71
N TRP A 472 -6.10 -16.92 -8.54
CA TRP A 472 -7.03 -17.04 -9.67
C TRP A 472 -7.62 -15.69 -10.09
N VAL A 473 -7.75 -14.73 -9.16
CA VAL A 473 -8.10 -13.35 -9.47
C VAL A 473 -7.01 -12.71 -10.34
N ALA A 474 -5.72 -12.91 -10.04
CA ALA A 474 -4.63 -12.44 -10.89
C ALA A 474 -4.72 -13.00 -12.32
N ALA A 475 -4.97 -14.31 -12.43
CA ALA A 475 -5.09 -15.00 -13.72
C ALA A 475 -6.25 -14.48 -14.57
N ILE A 476 -7.41 -14.26 -13.94
CA ILE A 476 -8.60 -13.66 -14.58
C ILE A 476 -8.31 -12.22 -15.00
N MET A 477 -7.85 -11.37 -14.07
CA MET A 477 -7.68 -9.94 -14.34
C MET A 477 -6.65 -9.66 -15.42
N LYS A 478 -5.65 -10.54 -15.59
CA LYS A 478 -4.66 -10.43 -16.67
C LYS A 478 -5.34 -10.43 -18.04
N GLN A 479 -6.42 -11.20 -18.19
CA GLN A 479 -7.13 -11.32 -19.47
C GLN A 479 -7.88 -10.04 -19.84
N LEU A 480 -8.22 -9.16 -18.89
CA LEU A 480 -8.94 -7.92 -19.17
C LEU A 480 -8.24 -7.09 -20.24
N ASP A 481 -6.92 -6.96 -20.13
CA ASP A 481 -6.12 -6.20 -21.07
C ASP A 481 -5.26 -7.10 -21.96
N ASN A 482 -4.80 -8.27 -21.51
CA ASN A 482 -3.87 -9.14 -22.24
C ASN A 482 -4.42 -10.57 -22.41
N PRO A 483 -5.57 -10.75 -23.11
CA PRO A 483 -6.20 -12.05 -23.25
C PRO A 483 -5.33 -13.04 -24.04
N ASP A 484 -5.28 -14.28 -23.55
CA ASP A 484 -4.74 -15.42 -24.28
C ASP A 484 -5.81 -16.51 -24.41
N ALA A 485 -6.05 -17.03 -25.61
CA ALA A 485 -7.14 -17.97 -25.86
C ALA A 485 -6.99 -19.30 -25.10
N GLY A 486 -5.76 -19.79 -24.91
CA GLY A 486 -5.49 -21.02 -24.17
C GLY A 486 -5.71 -20.83 -22.67
N GLU A 487 -5.30 -19.69 -22.13
CA GLU A 487 -5.56 -19.31 -20.74
C GLU A 487 -7.06 -19.09 -20.49
N VAL A 488 -7.75 -18.33 -21.35
CA VAL A 488 -9.20 -18.06 -21.22
C VAL A 488 -10.00 -19.37 -21.24
N SER A 489 -9.67 -20.32 -22.12
CA SER A 489 -10.36 -21.62 -22.15
C SER A 489 -10.25 -22.39 -20.82
N ARG A 490 -9.10 -22.29 -20.13
CA ARG A 490 -8.92 -22.86 -18.78
C ARG A 490 -9.71 -22.10 -17.73
N LEU A 491 -9.76 -20.78 -17.82
CA LEU A 491 -10.52 -19.95 -16.89
C LEU A 491 -12.03 -20.18 -17.02
N GLU A 492 -12.56 -20.37 -18.24
CA GLU A 492 -13.94 -20.79 -18.46
C GLU A 492 -14.24 -22.14 -17.79
N ARG A 493 -13.32 -23.12 -17.89
CA ARG A 493 -13.44 -24.40 -17.16
C ARG A 493 -13.55 -24.21 -15.66
N MET A 494 -12.64 -23.43 -15.08
CA MET A 494 -12.63 -23.18 -13.64
C MET A 494 -13.94 -22.50 -13.19
N VAL A 495 -14.44 -21.52 -13.95
CA VAL A 495 -15.68 -20.83 -13.61
C VAL A 495 -16.88 -21.78 -13.63
N ASP A 496 -17.03 -22.59 -14.67
CA ASP A 496 -18.18 -23.49 -14.81
C ASP A 496 -18.12 -24.70 -13.87
N GLU A 497 -16.93 -25.30 -13.72
CA GLU A 497 -16.76 -26.61 -13.08
C GLU A 497 -16.42 -26.46 -11.58
N THR A 498 -15.91 -25.30 -11.14
CA THR A 498 -15.45 -25.08 -9.75
C THR A 498 -16.01 -23.81 -9.11
N VAL A 499 -16.15 -22.69 -9.81
CA VAL A 499 -16.73 -21.49 -9.19
C VAL A 499 -18.23 -21.66 -9.03
N VAL A 500 -18.98 -21.82 -10.12
CA VAL A 500 -20.43 -21.97 -10.09
C VAL A 500 -20.80 -23.36 -9.57
N GLY A 501 -21.68 -23.43 -8.58
CA GLY A 501 -22.15 -24.66 -7.95
C GLY A 501 -21.31 -25.11 -6.75
N ASN A 502 -20.00 -24.83 -6.73
CA ASN A 502 -19.16 -25.12 -5.57
C ASN A 502 -18.83 -23.87 -4.76
N LEU A 503 -18.00 -22.94 -5.27
CA LEU A 503 -17.62 -21.74 -4.51
C LEU A 503 -18.77 -20.74 -4.40
N GLN A 504 -19.50 -20.56 -5.50
CA GLN A 504 -20.70 -19.75 -5.62
C GLN A 504 -21.93 -20.65 -5.71
N VAL A 505 -22.97 -20.35 -4.92
CA VAL A 505 -24.25 -21.06 -4.97
C VAL A 505 -24.92 -20.82 -6.33
N ALA A 506 -25.19 -21.89 -7.09
CA ALA A 506 -25.71 -21.78 -8.45
C ALA A 506 -27.21 -21.42 -8.52
N ASP A 507 -28.03 -22.00 -7.64
CA ASP A 507 -29.49 -21.91 -7.70
C ASP A 507 -30.16 -21.81 -6.32
N GLY A 508 -31.48 -21.63 -6.33
CA GLY A 508 -32.30 -21.52 -5.13
C GLY A 508 -32.27 -20.13 -4.45
N PRO A 509 -32.80 -20.02 -3.21
CA PRO A 509 -32.95 -18.73 -2.52
C PRO A 509 -31.64 -17.97 -2.28
N GLN A 510 -30.51 -18.68 -2.28
CA GLN A 510 -29.18 -18.14 -2.03
C GLN A 510 -28.31 -18.09 -3.29
N ALA A 511 -28.91 -18.23 -4.49
CA ALA A 511 -28.17 -18.15 -5.76
C ALA A 511 -27.32 -16.87 -5.83
N GLY A 512 -26.07 -17.02 -6.26
CA GLY A 512 -25.06 -15.96 -6.32
C GLY A 512 -24.22 -15.80 -5.05
N ALA A 513 -24.61 -16.39 -3.91
CA ALA A 513 -23.88 -16.28 -2.65
C ALA A 513 -22.53 -17.01 -2.70
N VAL A 514 -21.52 -16.47 -2.01
CA VAL A 514 -20.14 -16.94 -2.09
C VAL A 514 -19.70 -17.54 -0.75
N LYS A 515 -19.14 -18.75 -0.78
CA LYS A 515 -18.61 -19.44 0.40
C LYS A 515 -17.29 -18.84 0.87
N LYS A 516 -17.04 -18.93 2.18
CA LYS A 516 -15.76 -18.51 2.79
C LYS A 516 -14.54 -19.30 2.35
N SER A 517 -14.69 -20.58 2.03
CA SER A 517 -13.61 -21.44 1.55
C SER A 517 -14.18 -22.75 0.99
N LEU A 518 -13.57 -23.30 -0.06
CA LEU A 518 -13.83 -24.68 -0.49
C LEU A 518 -13.09 -25.71 0.38
N PHE A 519 -11.91 -25.36 0.89
CA PHE A 519 -11.13 -26.22 1.78
C PHE A 519 -11.56 -26.02 3.24
N TYR A 520 -11.58 -27.11 4.02
CA TYR A 520 -12.02 -27.10 5.42
C TYR A 520 -11.34 -28.22 6.22
N TYR A 521 -11.40 -28.15 7.56
CA TYR A 521 -10.87 -29.16 8.47
C TYR A 521 -12.02 -29.95 9.14
N GLN A 522 -12.20 -31.21 8.73
CA GLN A 522 -13.24 -32.13 9.21
C GLN A 522 -12.67 -33.56 9.29
N PRO A 523 -11.85 -33.88 10.32
CA PRO A 523 -11.11 -35.14 10.41
C PRO A 523 -11.99 -36.38 10.67
N ASP A 524 -13.23 -36.21 11.11
CA ASP A 524 -14.23 -37.27 11.20
C ASP A 524 -14.78 -37.69 9.82
N GLU A 525 -14.90 -36.76 8.87
CA GLU A 525 -15.26 -37.07 7.47
C GLU A 525 -14.03 -37.54 6.65
N LEU A 526 -12.85 -36.98 6.91
CA LEU A 526 -11.62 -37.20 6.14
C LEU A 526 -10.40 -37.57 7.03
N PRO A 527 -10.41 -38.72 7.74
CA PRO A 527 -9.46 -39.02 8.82
C PRO A 527 -7.99 -39.16 8.40
N ASN A 528 -7.72 -39.49 7.14
CA ASN A 528 -6.36 -39.73 6.63
C ASN A 528 -5.90 -38.67 5.61
N TYR A 529 -6.66 -37.58 5.43
CA TYR A 529 -6.34 -36.58 4.41
C TYR A 529 -5.38 -35.49 4.92
N TYR A 530 -5.56 -35.03 6.15
CA TYR A 530 -4.86 -33.86 6.68
C TYR A 530 -3.42 -34.20 7.10
N ASP A 531 -2.44 -33.36 6.70
CA ASP A 531 -1.05 -33.52 7.12
C ASP A 531 -0.93 -33.28 8.64
N PRO A 532 -0.51 -34.28 9.43
CA PRO A 532 -0.37 -34.13 10.88
C PRO A 532 0.74 -33.16 11.31
N LYS A 533 1.58 -32.68 10.38
CA LYS A 533 2.60 -31.65 10.64
C LYS A 533 2.03 -30.23 10.67
N ILE A 534 0.82 -30.04 10.13
CA ILE A 534 0.13 -28.74 10.17
C ILE A 534 -0.61 -28.62 11.52
N ASP A 535 -0.54 -27.44 12.13
CA ASP A 535 -1.28 -27.16 13.36
C ASP A 535 -2.74 -26.84 13.07
N TRP A 536 -3.59 -27.86 13.18
CA TRP A 536 -5.05 -27.76 12.97
C TRP A 536 -5.83 -27.30 14.21
N ARG A 537 -5.15 -26.90 15.30
CA ARG A 537 -5.82 -26.45 16.55
C ARG A 537 -6.10 -24.95 16.57
N SER A 538 -5.63 -24.23 15.57
CA SER A 538 -5.85 -22.79 15.41
C SER A 538 -7.31 -22.49 15.07
N TRP A 539 -7.79 -21.30 15.46
CA TRP A 539 -9.12 -20.78 15.07
C TRP A 539 -9.28 -20.66 13.55
N THR A 540 -8.17 -20.64 12.81
CA THR A 540 -8.12 -20.53 11.35
C THR A 540 -8.50 -21.84 10.63
N SER A 541 -8.53 -22.95 11.37
CA SER A 541 -8.88 -24.29 10.86
C SER A 541 -10.38 -24.52 10.88
N TRP A 542 -11.10 -23.83 9.99
CA TRP A 542 -12.56 -23.83 9.96
C TRP A 542 -13.17 -25.20 9.63
N SER A 543 -14.28 -25.53 10.28
CA SER A 543 -15.10 -26.70 9.95
C SER A 543 -15.73 -26.58 8.57
N LYS A 544 -16.29 -27.67 8.04
CA LYS A 544 -17.06 -27.64 6.77
C LYS A 544 -18.19 -26.61 6.80
N LYS A 545 -18.85 -26.47 7.96
CA LYS A 545 -19.91 -25.50 8.17
C LYS A 545 -19.39 -24.07 8.10
N ASP A 546 -18.30 -23.77 8.81
CA ASP A 546 -17.75 -22.42 8.91
C ASP A 546 -17.05 -21.98 7.61
N ALA A 547 -16.47 -22.91 6.85
CA ALA A 547 -15.95 -22.68 5.52
C ALA A 547 -17.07 -22.46 4.47
N GLY A 548 -18.21 -23.14 4.64
CA GLY A 548 -19.40 -22.98 3.81
C GLY A 548 -20.27 -21.77 4.14
N ASP A 549 -19.92 -20.99 5.17
CA ASP A 549 -20.63 -19.77 5.56
C ASP A 549 -20.59 -18.73 4.43
N LEU A 550 -21.71 -18.03 4.24
CA LEU A 550 -21.93 -17.08 3.13
C LEU A 550 -21.82 -15.61 3.57
N GLY A 551 -21.58 -15.37 4.86
CA GLY A 551 -21.71 -14.07 5.51
C GLY A 551 -20.52 -13.13 5.33
N ARG A 552 -19.47 -13.53 4.61
CA ARG A 552 -18.24 -12.75 4.37
C ARG A 552 -18.32 -11.98 3.06
N SER A 553 -18.78 -10.72 3.10
CA SER A 553 -18.98 -9.91 1.88
C SER A 553 -17.70 -9.65 1.08
N TYR A 554 -16.53 -9.64 1.74
CA TYR A 554 -15.23 -9.40 1.09
C TYR A 554 -14.89 -10.44 0.00
N ASN A 555 -15.55 -11.60 0.00
CA ASN A 555 -15.31 -12.66 -0.98
C ASN A 555 -16.09 -12.47 -2.30
N TYR A 556 -17.15 -11.65 -2.27
CA TYR A 556 -18.06 -11.48 -3.39
C TYR A 556 -17.45 -10.70 -4.57
N PRO A 557 -16.64 -9.64 -4.35
CA PRO A 557 -15.91 -8.97 -5.43
C PRO A 557 -15.09 -9.93 -6.29
N HIS A 558 -14.33 -10.87 -5.70
CA HIS A 558 -13.49 -11.81 -6.45
C HIS A 558 -14.29 -12.60 -7.50
N VAL A 559 -15.45 -13.14 -7.10
CA VAL A 559 -16.34 -13.91 -7.99
C VAL A 559 -17.02 -13.01 -9.01
N ALA A 560 -17.45 -11.81 -8.61
CA ALA A 560 -18.02 -10.83 -9.52
C ALA A 560 -17.02 -10.43 -10.62
N ILE A 561 -15.74 -10.29 -10.28
CA ILE A 561 -14.63 -10.01 -11.20
C ILE A 561 -14.44 -11.15 -12.21
N GLY A 562 -14.44 -12.41 -11.74
CA GLY A 562 -14.41 -13.60 -12.59
C GLY A 562 -15.43 -13.54 -13.73
N HIS A 563 -16.69 -13.28 -13.35
CA HIS A 563 -17.78 -13.15 -14.31
C HIS A 563 -17.66 -11.89 -15.18
N TRP A 564 -17.32 -10.74 -14.60
CA TRP A 564 -17.24 -9.47 -15.32
C TRP A 564 -16.16 -9.46 -16.40
N VAL A 565 -14.98 -10.04 -16.14
CA VAL A 565 -13.92 -10.14 -17.15
C VAL A 565 -14.36 -11.05 -18.30
N LEU A 566 -14.94 -12.22 -18.01
CA LEU A 566 -15.44 -13.12 -19.06
C LEU A 566 -16.58 -12.48 -19.87
N TYR A 567 -17.46 -11.67 -19.24
CA TYR A 567 -18.42 -10.83 -19.95
C TYR A 567 -17.74 -9.88 -20.94
N ARG A 568 -16.74 -9.11 -20.49
CA ARG A 568 -16.06 -8.14 -21.35
C ARG A 568 -15.36 -8.81 -22.53
N LEU A 569 -14.72 -9.96 -22.30
CA LEU A 569 -14.10 -10.74 -23.35
C LEU A 569 -15.13 -11.29 -24.35
N ALA A 570 -16.18 -11.96 -23.87
CA ALA A 570 -17.26 -12.49 -24.71
C ALA A 570 -17.98 -11.41 -25.53
N ARG A 571 -18.06 -10.19 -24.98
CA ARG A 571 -18.79 -9.10 -25.60
C ARG A 571 -18.02 -8.37 -26.69
N ASN A 572 -16.69 -8.29 -26.53
CA ASN A 572 -15.83 -7.42 -27.33
C ASN A 572 -14.86 -8.17 -28.24
N HIS A 573 -14.71 -9.48 -28.07
CA HIS A 573 -13.85 -10.34 -28.88
C HIS A 573 -14.61 -11.50 -29.50
N GLN A 574 -14.09 -12.03 -30.62
CA GLN A 574 -14.64 -13.17 -31.34
C GLN A 574 -13.93 -14.47 -30.91
N GLY A 575 -14.70 -15.45 -30.47
CA GLY A 575 -14.21 -16.81 -30.22
C GLY A 575 -13.24 -16.98 -29.04
N LEU A 576 -12.98 -15.95 -28.23
CA LEU A 576 -12.17 -16.08 -27.01
C LEU A 576 -12.93 -16.78 -25.87
N VAL A 577 -14.21 -16.45 -25.72
CA VAL A 577 -15.12 -17.05 -24.73
C VAL A 577 -16.19 -17.79 -25.51
N THR A 578 -16.40 -19.07 -25.17
CA THR A 578 -17.19 -20.01 -25.97
C THR A 578 -18.18 -20.85 -25.17
N ARG A 579 -18.06 -20.87 -23.84
CA ARG A 579 -18.89 -21.71 -22.97
C ARG A 579 -20.27 -21.12 -22.70
N HIS A 580 -20.31 -19.83 -22.34
CA HIS A 580 -21.54 -19.09 -22.14
C HIS A 580 -21.55 -17.80 -22.97
N ASP A 581 -22.74 -17.27 -23.25
CA ASP A 581 -22.85 -15.96 -23.89
C ASP A 581 -22.50 -14.83 -22.90
N TRP A 582 -22.24 -13.64 -23.43
CA TRP A 582 -21.88 -12.47 -22.63
C TRP A 582 -22.97 -12.09 -21.61
N ARG A 583 -24.25 -12.35 -21.90
CA ARG A 583 -25.37 -11.96 -21.05
C ARG A 583 -25.39 -12.81 -19.79
N TRP A 584 -25.10 -14.10 -19.92
CA TRP A 584 -24.95 -15.01 -18.78
C TRP A 584 -23.89 -14.50 -17.80
N TYR A 585 -22.70 -14.16 -18.30
CA TYR A 585 -21.62 -13.66 -17.45
C TYR A 585 -21.96 -12.32 -16.78
N LEU A 586 -22.54 -11.37 -17.50
CA LEU A 586 -22.92 -10.08 -16.92
C LEU A 586 -24.01 -10.24 -15.84
N ASP A 587 -24.98 -11.14 -16.09
CA ASP A 587 -26.01 -11.44 -15.10
C ASP A 587 -25.43 -12.13 -13.85
N HIS A 588 -24.45 -13.03 -13.99
CA HIS A 588 -23.80 -13.66 -12.84
C HIS A 588 -22.95 -12.69 -12.02
N ALA A 589 -22.25 -11.77 -12.68
CA ALA A 589 -21.54 -10.69 -11.99
C ALA A 589 -22.51 -9.83 -11.15
N ARG A 590 -23.66 -9.47 -11.72
CA ARG A 590 -24.74 -8.76 -11.02
C ARG A 590 -25.31 -9.59 -9.87
N MET A 591 -25.70 -10.85 -10.12
CA MET A 591 -26.28 -11.75 -9.12
C MET A 591 -25.37 -11.90 -7.90
N THR A 592 -24.05 -11.96 -8.12
CA THR A 592 -23.06 -12.02 -7.05
C THR A 592 -23.19 -10.81 -6.12
N ALA A 593 -23.16 -9.58 -6.66
CA ALA A 593 -23.25 -8.37 -5.83
C ALA A 593 -24.63 -8.21 -5.15
N VAL A 594 -25.71 -8.66 -5.79
CA VAL A 594 -27.05 -8.67 -5.17
C VAL A 594 -27.10 -9.68 -4.02
N ALA A 595 -26.54 -10.88 -4.21
CA ALA A 595 -26.45 -11.90 -3.17
C ALA A 595 -25.61 -11.42 -1.97
N MET A 596 -24.54 -10.66 -2.20
CA MET A 596 -23.74 -10.05 -1.12
C MET A 596 -24.62 -9.25 -0.15
N MET A 597 -25.51 -8.42 -0.67
CA MET A 597 -26.42 -7.60 0.15
C MET A 597 -27.44 -8.43 0.92
N ARG A 598 -27.85 -9.57 0.35
CA ARG A 598 -28.86 -10.47 0.93
C ARG A 598 -28.27 -11.39 1.99
N ASP A 599 -27.14 -12.03 1.68
CA ASP A 599 -26.57 -13.14 2.45
C ASP A 599 -25.39 -12.73 3.34
N ALA A 600 -24.76 -11.57 3.08
CA ALA A 600 -23.64 -11.04 3.86
C ALA A 600 -23.84 -9.61 4.39
N PRO A 601 -25.01 -9.25 4.95
CA PRO A 601 -25.35 -7.86 5.26
C PRO A 601 -24.44 -7.20 6.31
N TYR A 602 -23.84 -7.98 7.21
CA TYR A 602 -22.99 -7.44 8.26
C TYR A 602 -21.72 -6.78 7.70
N TYR A 603 -20.94 -7.47 6.87
CA TYR A 603 -19.73 -6.86 6.29
C TYR A 603 -20.04 -5.97 5.09
N ALA A 604 -21.17 -6.19 4.40
CA ALA A 604 -21.58 -5.38 3.25
C ALA A 604 -21.86 -3.90 3.61
N GLN A 605 -22.02 -3.58 4.90
CA GLN A 605 -22.15 -2.19 5.35
C GLN A 605 -20.84 -1.40 5.21
N PHE A 606 -19.68 -2.06 5.11
CA PHE A 606 -18.37 -1.46 4.89
C PHE A 606 -18.03 -1.44 3.39
N GLY A 607 -17.04 -0.63 2.99
CA GLY A 607 -16.44 -0.74 1.67
C GLY A 607 -15.70 -2.08 1.51
N GLN A 608 -15.78 -2.69 0.33
CA GLN A 608 -15.15 -3.95 -0.01
C GLN A 608 -13.85 -3.72 -0.80
N MET A 609 -12.87 -4.60 -0.61
CA MET A 609 -11.73 -4.73 -1.52
C MET A 609 -12.19 -5.02 -2.94
N GLU A 610 -11.63 -4.31 -3.92
CA GLU A 610 -11.98 -4.41 -5.35
C GLU A 610 -13.46 -4.07 -5.66
N GLY A 611 -14.21 -3.54 -4.69
CA GLY A 611 -15.64 -3.26 -4.83
C GLY A 611 -15.95 -2.13 -5.83
N ASP A 612 -14.95 -1.40 -6.31
CA ASP A 612 -15.07 -0.47 -7.43
C ASP A 612 -15.49 -1.16 -8.74
N VAL A 613 -15.25 -2.48 -8.89
CA VAL A 613 -15.80 -3.29 -9.99
C VAL A 613 -17.32 -3.22 -10.06
N PHE A 614 -18.00 -3.06 -8.92
CA PHE A 614 -19.46 -2.99 -8.85
C PHE A 614 -20.03 -1.78 -9.59
N VAL A 615 -19.27 -0.67 -9.62
CA VAL A 615 -19.65 0.52 -10.39
C VAL A 615 -19.61 0.22 -11.89
N ASP A 616 -18.59 -0.51 -12.36
CA ASP A 616 -18.47 -0.85 -13.78
C ASP A 616 -19.46 -1.93 -14.21
N ILE A 617 -19.79 -2.89 -13.35
CA ILE A 617 -20.89 -3.83 -13.59
C ILE A 617 -22.20 -3.06 -13.80
N LEU A 618 -22.50 -2.06 -12.95
CA LEU A 618 -23.69 -1.23 -13.13
C LEU A 618 -23.67 -0.45 -14.45
N LYS A 619 -22.54 0.16 -14.82
CA LYS A 619 -22.41 0.88 -16.10
C LYS A 619 -22.62 -0.05 -17.29
N ASP A 620 -22.08 -1.26 -17.23
CA ASP A 620 -22.22 -2.27 -18.27
C ASP A 620 -23.66 -2.82 -18.37
N LEU A 621 -24.35 -3.04 -17.25
CA LEU A 621 -25.79 -3.38 -17.24
C LEU A 621 -26.63 -2.31 -17.95
N LYS A 622 -26.38 -1.03 -17.65
CA LYS A 622 -27.06 0.10 -18.30
C LYS A 622 -26.75 0.16 -19.79
N ARG A 623 -25.48 -0.05 -20.17
CA ARG A 623 -25.01 -0.01 -21.56
C ARG A 623 -25.61 -1.12 -22.41
N GLU A 624 -25.76 -2.32 -21.87
CA GLU A 624 -26.37 -3.47 -22.55
C GLU A 624 -27.90 -3.49 -22.48
N GLY A 625 -28.54 -2.47 -21.89
CA GLY A 625 -30.00 -2.33 -21.83
C GLY A 625 -30.69 -3.27 -20.85
N MET A 626 -29.95 -3.83 -19.87
CA MET A 626 -30.51 -4.62 -18.76
C MET A 626 -31.11 -3.69 -17.70
N THR A 627 -32.12 -2.92 -18.08
CA THR A 627 -32.60 -1.76 -17.30
C THR A 627 -33.23 -2.13 -15.96
N ALA A 628 -34.00 -3.22 -15.89
CA ALA A 628 -34.64 -3.63 -14.64
C ALA A 628 -33.59 -4.13 -13.64
N GLU A 629 -32.66 -4.95 -14.13
CA GLU A 629 -31.52 -5.47 -13.40
C GLU A 629 -30.60 -4.36 -12.91
N ALA A 630 -30.31 -3.36 -13.75
CA ALA A 630 -29.53 -2.18 -13.38
C ALA A 630 -30.23 -1.33 -12.31
N ALA A 631 -31.55 -1.15 -12.39
CA ALA A 631 -32.31 -0.36 -11.44
C ALA A 631 -32.35 -1.00 -10.04
N GLU A 632 -32.54 -2.32 -9.97
CA GLU A 632 -32.44 -3.08 -8.71
C GLU A 632 -31.04 -2.93 -8.08
N TYR A 633 -30.01 -3.18 -8.89
CA TYR A 633 -28.62 -3.11 -8.47
C TYR A 633 -28.24 -1.71 -7.95
N GLU A 634 -28.59 -0.67 -8.71
CA GLU A 634 -28.30 0.72 -8.36
C GLU A 634 -28.99 1.13 -7.06
N ALA A 635 -30.23 0.69 -6.83
CA ALA A 635 -30.95 0.97 -5.59
C ALA A 635 -30.24 0.38 -4.36
N LEU A 636 -29.75 -0.86 -4.46
CA LEU A 636 -28.99 -1.52 -3.39
C LEU A 636 -27.68 -0.79 -3.09
N MET A 637 -26.90 -0.47 -4.12
CA MET A 637 -25.62 0.24 -3.96
C MET A 637 -25.81 1.68 -3.47
N LYS A 638 -26.90 2.35 -3.90
CA LYS A 638 -27.27 3.66 -3.36
C LYS A 638 -27.56 3.60 -1.87
N GLY A 639 -28.21 2.53 -1.38
CA GLY A 639 -28.43 2.33 0.05
C GLY A 639 -27.13 2.33 0.87
N ARG A 640 -26.09 1.64 0.37
CA ARG A 640 -24.74 1.66 0.99
C ARG A 640 -24.13 3.05 0.94
N ALA A 641 -24.18 3.70 -0.22
CA ALA A 641 -23.64 5.05 -0.38
C ALA A 641 -24.32 6.09 0.53
N ASP A 642 -25.64 6.00 0.69
CA ASP A 642 -26.40 6.88 1.59
C ASP A 642 -26.03 6.64 3.05
N HIS A 643 -25.77 5.39 3.45
CA HIS A 643 -25.24 5.06 4.78
C HIS A 643 -23.84 5.64 4.97
N TRP A 644 -22.91 5.40 4.04
CA TRP A 644 -21.54 5.90 4.11
C TRP A 644 -21.44 7.41 4.19
N LYS A 645 -22.33 8.11 3.50
CA LYS A 645 -22.44 9.57 3.56
C LYS A 645 -22.60 10.11 4.99
N THR A 646 -23.20 9.33 5.88
CA THR A 646 -23.42 9.70 7.29
C THR A 646 -22.22 9.46 8.20
N LEU A 647 -21.21 8.71 7.72
CA LEU A 647 -20.02 8.35 8.49
C LEU A 647 -18.86 9.30 8.15
N PRO A 648 -18.02 9.67 9.12
CA PRO A 648 -16.82 10.47 8.85
C PRO A 648 -15.78 9.69 8.04
N TYR A 649 -15.69 8.37 8.26
CA TYR A 649 -14.70 7.48 7.65
C TYR A 649 -15.38 6.14 7.24
N PRO A 650 -16.15 6.11 6.14
CA PRO A 650 -16.97 4.94 5.75
C PRO A 650 -16.18 3.74 5.18
N PHE A 651 -14.85 3.80 5.26
CA PHE A 651 -13.93 2.77 4.76
C PHE A 651 -13.37 1.86 5.85
N GLY A 652 -13.77 2.06 7.12
CA GLY A 652 -13.39 1.16 8.21
C GLY A 652 -13.86 -0.28 7.97
N SER A 653 -13.27 -1.21 8.71
CA SER A 653 -13.62 -2.64 8.72
C SER A 653 -13.85 -3.09 10.18
N GLU A 654 -13.56 -4.35 10.49
CA GLU A 654 -13.41 -4.85 11.87
C GLU A 654 -12.26 -4.18 12.64
N MET A 655 -11.35 -3.47 11.94
CA MET A 655 -10.15 -2.89 12.52
C MET A 655 -10.26 -1.37 12.72
N ALA A 656 -9.63 -0.87 13.78
CA ALA A 656 -9.68 0.54 14.19
C ALA A 656 -9.06 1.53 13.18
N TRP A 657 -8.30 1.03 12.19
CA TRP A 657 -7.94 1.74 10.97
C TRP A 657 -7.70 0.70 9.86
N ASP A 658 -8.29 0.90 8.68
CA ASP A 658 -8.12 -0.02 7.55
C ASP A 658 -8.33 0.76 6.23
N SER A 659 -7.61 0.38 5.17
CA SER A 659 -7.73 0.95 3.83
C SER A 659 -8.48 0.08 2.83
N THR A 660 -8.93 -1.10 3.25
CA THR A 660 -9.48 -2.15 2.37
C THR A 660 -10.64 -1.66 1.50
N GLY A 661 -11.56 -0.88 2.06
CA GLY A 661 -12.77 -0.42 1.37
C GLY A 661 -12.69 0.92 0.66
N GLN A 662 -11.53 1.59 0.67
CA GLN A 662 -11.41 2.98 0.19
C GLN A 662 -11.69 3.17 -1.30
N PRO A 663 -11.21 2.29 -2.22
CA PRO A 663 -11.48 2.44 -3.65
C PRO A 663 -12.98 2.39 -3.96
N GLU A 664 -13.70 1.42 -3.38
CA GLU A 664 -15.14 1.28 -3.58
C GLU A 664 -15.90 2.50 -3.04
N VAL A 665 -15.61 2.91 -1.80
CA VAL A 665 -16.24 4.06 -1.17
C VAL A 665 -16.04 5.30 -2.03
N TYR A 666 -14.81 5.58 -2.46
CA TYR A 666 -14.51 6.70 -3.35
C TYR A 666 -15.35 6.64 -4.64
N ALA A 667 -15.38 5.48 -5.29
CA ALA A 667 -16.06 5.29 -6.56
C ALA A 667 -17.58 5.55 -6.46
N TRP A 668 -18.24 4.99 -5.44
CA TRP A 668 -19.68 5.20 -5.23
C TRP A 668 -20.00 6.61 -4.74
N MET A 669 -19.17 7.21 -3.89
CA MET A 669 -19.36 8.61 -3.47
C MET A 669 -19.32 9.54 -4.68
N ARG A 670 -18.38 9.35 -5.61
CA ARG A 670 -18.38 10.12 -6.87
C ARG A 670 -19.57 9.82 -7.74
N TYR A 671 -19.89 8.54 -7.95
CA TYR A 671 -20.99 8.12 -8.81
C TYR A 671 -22.34 8.76 -8.40
N PHE A 672 -22.63 8.82 -7.09
CA PHE A 672 -23.86 9.42 -6.56
C PHE A 672 -23.77 10.92 -6.24
N GLY A 673 -22.65 11.60 -6.57
CA GLY A 673 -22.49 13.05 -6.40
C GLY A 673 -22.17 13.50 -4.97
N TYR A 674 -21.64 12.62 -4.13
CA TYR A 674 -21.17 12.89 -2.77
C TYR A 674 -19.67 13.29 -2.77
N GLN A 675 -19.35 14.36 -3.51
CA GLN A 675 -17.98 14.81 -3.73
C GLN A 675 -17.17 15.07 -2.44
N PRO A 676 -17.72 15.69 -1.37
CA PRO A 676 -16.95 15.90 -0.14
C PRO A 676 -16.45 14.60 0.51
N GLN A 677 -17.23 13.52 0.47
CA GLN A 677 -16.85 12.22 0.99
C GLN A 677 -15.79 11.54 0.12
N ALA A 678 -15.89 11.71 -1.20
CA ALA A 678 -14.85 11.23 -2.11
C ALA A 678 -13.53 11.99 -1.91
N ASP A 679 -13.58 13.30 -1.70
CA ASP A 679 -12.40 14.12 -1.40
C ASP A 679 -11.76 13.75 -0.06
N GLU A 680 -12.55 13.55 1.01
CA GLU A 680 -12.00 13.09 2.30
C GLU A 680 -11.35 11.71 2.15
N THR A 681 -11.97 10.77 1.41
CA THR A 681 -11.36 9.46 1.13
C THR A 681 -10.02 9.60 0.40
N ARG A 682 -9.94 10.48 -0.62
CA ARG A 682 -8.70 10.78 -1.35
C ARG A 682 -7.62 11.33 -0.42
N GLU A 683 -7.95 12.31 0.42
CA GLU A 683 -6.96 12.90 1.33
C GLU A 683 -6.49 11.89 2.39
N VAL A 684 -7.39 11.02 2.88
CA VAL A 684 -7.03 9.93 3.78
C VAL A 684 -6.07 8.97 3.08
N ILE A 685 -6.28 8.59 1.81
CA ILE A 685 -5.32 7.78 1.03
C ILE A 685 -3.92 8.42 1.01
N LEU A 686 -3.85 9.72 0.71
CA LEU A 686 -2.57 10.45 0.69
C LEU A 686 -1.88 10.51 2.06
N ALA A 687 -2.61 10.25 3.16
CA ALA A 687 -2.02 10.19 4.50
C ALA A 687 -1.03 9.03 4.66
N TYR A 688 -1.20 7.92 3.96
CA TYR A 688 -0.35 6.73 4.09
C TYR A 688 0.23 6.21 2.77
N ASP A 689 0.00 6.90 1.64
CA ASP A 689 0.60 6.60 0.34
C ASP A 689 1.54 7.75 -0.09
N PRO A 690 2.88 7.60 0.03
CA PRO A 690 3.79 8.75 -0.09
C PRO A 690 4.56 8.83 -1.43
N THR A 691 5.05 10.02 -1.79
CA THR A 691 5.94 10.23 -2.96
C THR A 691 7.43 10.12 -2.62
N ILE A 692 7.85 9.04 -1.95
CA ILE A 692 9.25 8.85 -1.50
C ILE A 692 10.16 8.41 -2.66
N PRO A 693 11.42 8.90 -2.77
CA PRO A 693 12.38 8.46 -3.80
C PRO A 693 12.96 7.05 -3.63
N SER A 694 12.08 6.05 -3.55
CA SER A 694 12.40 4.64 -3.40
C SER A 694 11.32 3.79 -4.06
N TRP A 695 11.71 2.78 -4.84
CA TRP A 695 10.77 1.82 -5.39
C TRP A 695 9.92 1.21 -4.28
N GLY A 696 10.47 0.93 -3.09
CA GLY A 696 9.73 0.26 -2.02
C GLY A 696 8.75 1.16 -1.27
N TYR A 697 8.95 2.48 -1.27
CA TYR A 697 8.10 3.39 -0.48
C TYR A 697 7.26 4.34 -1.34
N ASN A 698 7.53 4.50 -2.64
CA ASN A 698 6.72 5.34 -3.51
C ASN A 698 5.35 4.71 -3.76
N GLY A 699 4.28 5.40 -3.34
CA GLY A 699 2.90 4.93 -3.45
C GLY A 699 2.63 3.64 -2.68
N ASN A 700 3.52 3.27 -1.75
CA ASN A 700 3.34 2.10 -0.91
C ASN A 700 2.36 2.44 0.21
N ALA A 701 1.15 1.90 0.12
CA ALA A 701 0.16 2.05 1.16
C ALA A 701 0.66 1.46 2.49
N ARG A 702 0.31 2.11 3.60
CA ARG A 702 0.66 1.57 4.91
C ARG A 702 -0.12 0.28 5.16
N ARG A 703 0.62 -0.83 5.27
CA ARG A 703 0.13 -2.16 5.65
C ARG A 703 1.18 -2.90 6.44
N TYR A 704 0.80 -3.62 7.49
CA TYR A 704 1.80 -4.30 8.33
C TYR A 704 1.35 -5.56 9.09
N TRP A 705 0.16 -6.10 8.86
CA TRP A 705 -0.31 -7.31 9.56
C TRP A 705 -0.79 -8.45 8.66
N ASP A 706 -1.00 -8.18 7.37
CA ASP A 706 -1.59 -9.12 6.41
C ASP A 706 -0.73 -10.37 6.15
N PHE A 707 0.58 -10.34 6.46
CA PHE A 707 1.40 -11.56 6.49
C PHE A 707 0.86 -12.63 7.46
N LEU A 708 0.10 -12.24 8.49
CA LEU A 708 -0.59 -13.19 9.37
C LEU A 708 -1.66 -14.01 8.62
N TYR A 709 -2.29 -13.42 7.60
CA TYR A 709 -3.45 -13.96 6.89
C TYR A 709 -3.10 -14.54 5.51
N GLY A 710 -2.19 -13.89 4.77
CA GLY A 710 -1.84 -14.23 3.39
C GLY A 710 -0.35 -14.56 3.14
N GLY A 711 0.53 -14.36 4.13
CA GLY A 711 1.97 -14.64 3.98
C GLY A 711 2.39 -16.04 4.46
N LYS A 712 3.52 -16.56 3.98
CA LYS A 712 4.16 -17.74 4.57
C LYS A 712 4.84 -17.38 5.90
N TYR A 713 5.55 -16.25 5.92
CA TYR A 713 6.27 -15.80 7.10
C TYR A 713 5.39 -14.87 7.94
N SER A 714 4.61 -15.48 8.84
CA SER A 714 3.67 -14.77 9.71
C SER A 714 4.38 -13.83 10.70
N ARG A 715 4.27 -12.51 10.50
CA ARG A 715 4.79 -11.47 11.41
C ARG A 715 4.10 -10.12 11.23
N ILE A 716 4.12 -9.29 12.28
CA ILE A 716 3.75 -7.87 12.22
C ILE A 716 4.95 -7.06 11.73
N GLU A 717 4.86 -6.59 10.50
CA GLU A 717 5.97 -6.01 9.76
C GLU A 717 5.45 -5.11 8.65
N ARG A 718 6.11 -3.97 8.42
CA ARG A 718 5.86 -3.18 7.21
C ARG A 718 5.96 -4.03 5.95
N GLN A 719 4.85 -4.13 5.24
CA GLN A 719 4.74 -4.77 3.94
C GLN A 719 5.00 -3.74 2.85
N ILE A 720 5.85 -4.11 1.89
CA ILE A 720 6.14 -3.29 0.72
C ILE A 720 5.37 -3.88 -0.45
N HIS A 721 4.54 -3.04 -1.05
CA HIS A 721 3.65 -3.33 -2.17
C HIS A 721 2.70 -4.50 -1.93
N HIS A 722 2.12 -4.54 -0.74
CA HIS A 722 0.87 -5.27 -0.48
C HIS A 722 -0.28 -4.73 -1.35
N TYR A 723 -1.35 -5.51 -1.53
CA TYR A 723 -2.46 -5.18 -2.44
C TYR A 723 -3.05 -3.79 -2.21
N GLY A 724 -3.04 -3.29 -0.97
CA GLY A 724 -3.56 -1.97 -0.63
C GLY A 724 -2.93 -0.84 -1.46
N SER A 725 -1.67 -0.98 -1.87
CA SER A 725 -0.95 0.05 -2.65
C SER A 725 -1.54 0.23 -4.06
N ALA A 726 -1.80 -0.87 -4.76
CA ALA A 726 -2.36 -0.82 -6.10
C ALA A 726 -3.86 -0.48 -6.08
N LEU A 727 -4.59 -0.93 -5.05
CA LEU A 727 -6.00 -0.57 -4.86
C LEU A 727 -6.16 0.93 -4.58
N ASN A 728 -5.38 1.51 -3.67
CA ASN A 728 -5.41 2.93 -3.37
C ASN A 728 -4.99 3.81 -4.56
N ALA A 729 -4.21 3.30 -5.50
CA ALA A 729 -3.86 4.03 -6.72
C ALA A 729 -5.08 4.32 -7.61
N VAL A 730 -6.09 3.43 -7.64
CA VAL A 730 -7.28 3.57 -8.50
C VAL A 730 -8.03 4.90 -8.28
N PRO A 731 -8.47 5.26 -7.06
CA PRO A 731 -9.15 6.53 -6.82
C PRO A 731 -8.23 7.74 -7.06
N LEU A 732 -6.92 7.62 -6.86
CA LEU A 732 -5.97 8.71 -7.14
C LEU A 732 -5.82 8.98 -8.64
N PHE A 733 -5.84 7.94 -9.48
CA PHE A 733 -5.90 8.09 -10.93
C PHE A 733 -7.18 8.80 -11.38
N ASP A 734 -8.32 8.40 -10.83
CA ASP A 734 -9.59 9.05 -11.15
C ASP A 734 -9.64 10.52 -10.72
N ALA A 735 -9.14 10.80 -9.50
CA ALA A 735 -9.00 12.15 -8.99
C ALA A 735 -8.09 13.02 -9.89
N PHE A 736 -6.95 12.48 -10.33
CA PHE A 736 -6.06 13.19 -11.25
C PHE A 736 -6.71 13.46 -12.62
N ARG A 737 -7.46 12.50 -13.17
CA ARG A 737 -8.18 12.73 -14.45
C ARG A 737 -9.25 13.83 -14.32
N ALA A 738 -9.82 13.99 -13.12
CA ALA A 738 -10.76 15.07 -12.82
C ALA A 738 -10.07 16.43 -12.64
N ASP A 739 -8.90 16.44 -12.01
CA ASP A 739 -8.06 17.62 -11.79
C ASP A 739 -6.58 17.36 -12.18
N PRO A 740 -6.22 17.52 -13.47
CA PRO A 740 -4.89 17.22 -13.96
C PRO A 740 -3.80 18.22 -13.52
N ALA A 741 -4.16 19.26 -12.77
CA ALA A 741 -3.20 20.21 -12.21
C ALA A 741 -2.44 19.63 -10.99
N ASP A 742 -3.02 18.65 -10.29
CA ASP A 742 -2.44 18.05 -9.10
C ASP A 742 -1.56 16.83 -9.45
N LEU A 743 -0.35 17.10 -9.97
CA LEU A 743 0.63 16.07 -10.34
C LEU A 743 0.99 15.13 -9.17
N HIS A 744 0.81 15.57 -7.91
CA HIS A 744 1.08 14.73 -6.75
C HIS A 744 0.23 13.46 -6.76
N LEU A 745 -1.06 13.57 -7.10
CA LEU A 745 -1.98 12.42 -7.21
C LEU A 745 -1.44 11.38 -8.19
N LEU A 746 -1.04 11.82 -9.39
CA LEU A 746 -0.54 10.91 -10.42
C LEU A 746 0.75 10.21 -10.00
N ARG A 747 1.64 10.93 -9.31
CA ARG A 747 2.92 10.38 -8.82
C ARG A 747 2.75 9.36 -7.71
N VAL A 748 1.76 9.55 -6.83
CA VAL A 748 1.41 8.54 -5.81
C VAL A 748 0.77 7.33 -6.50
N ALA A 749 -0.23 7.57 -7.36
CA ALA A 749 -0.97 6.51 -8.06
C ALA A 749 -0.04 5.59 -8.87
N TYR A 750 0.85 6.16 -9.70
CA TYR A 750 1.81 5.35 -10.45
C TYR A 750 2.80 4.61 -9.57
N GLY A 751 3.21 5.21 -8.45
CA GLY A 751 4.05 4.54 -7.46
C GLY A 751 3.41 3.25 -6.95
N GLY A 752 2.15 3.32 -6.50
CA GLY A 752 1.42 2.16 -5.96
C GLY A 752 1.08 1.13 -7.03
N MET A 753 0.61 1.57 -8.20
CA MET A 753 0.27 0.70 -9.33
C MET A 753 1.48 -0.08 -9.86
N MET A 754 2.62 0.58 -10.02
CA MET A 754 3.85 -0.08 -10.47
C MET A 754 4.55 -0.83 -9.34
N GLY A 755 4.37 -0.41 -8.10
CA GLY A 755 4.81 -1.12 -6.91
C GLY A 755 4.31 -2.56 -6.87
N GLY A 756 3.01 -2.78 -7.13
CA GLY A 756 2.41 -4.11 -7.22
C GLY A 756 3.00 -5.01 -8.31
N ILE A 757 3.65 -4.45 -9.34
CA ILE A 757 4.35 -5.24 -10.37
C ILE A 757 5.66 -5.83 -9.84
N THR A 758 6.27 -5.21 -8.82
CA THR A 758 7.50 -5.73 -8.23
C THR A 758 7.31 -7.07 -7.52
N ASN A 759 6.07 -7.47 -7.23
CA ASN A 759 5.74 -8.75 -6.64
C ASN A 759 5.73 -9.91 -7.65
N ILE A 760 5.75 -9.62 -8.96
CA ILE A 760 5.85 -10.64 -10.01
C ILE A 760 7.33 -10.95 -10.23
N ASP A 761 7.74 -12.20 -10.00
CA ASP A 761 9.11 -12.63 -10.24
C ASP A 761 9.41 -12.84 -11.75
N GLN A 762 10.65 -13.23 -12.07
CA GLN A 762 11.08 -13.42 -13.46
C GLN A 762 10.33 -14.54 -14.21
N ASP A 763 9.72 -15.48 -13.51
CA ASP A 763 9.02 -16.62 -14.12
C ASP A 763 7.50 -16.39 -14.21
N GLY A 764 7.00 -15.35 -13.54
CA GLY A 764 5.59 -14.98 -13.49
C GLY A 764 4.90 -15.28 -12.16
N PHE A 765 5.63 -15.72 -11.13
CA PHE A 765 5.03 -15.95 -9.81
C PHE A 765 4.72 -14.61 -9.13
N GLY A 766 3.46 -14.40 -8.73
CA GLY A 766 3.06 -13.27 -7.90
C GLY A 766 3.20 -13.57 -6.42
N SER A 767 3.93 -12.72 -5.69
CA SER A 767 4.13 -12.76 -4.24
C SER A 767 3.13 -11.88 -3.48
N ALA A 768 2.72 -12.28 -2.28
CA ALA A 768 1.85 -11.50 -1.41
C ALA A 768 2.38 -10.07 -1.16
N ALA A 769 3.64 -9.93 -0.72
CA ALA A 769 4.33 -8.66 -0.52
C ALA A 769 5.84 -8.86 -0.28
N PHE A 770 6.60 -7.75 -0.23
CA PHE A 770 8.00 -7.77 0.17
C PHE A 770 8.21 -7.48 1.67
N HIS A 771 9.01 -8.33 2.31
CA HIS A 771 9.45 -8.17 3.70
C HIS A 771 10.56 -7.12 3.83
N SER A 772 10.22 -5.95 4.40
CA SER A 772 11.13 -4.79 4.53
C SER A 772 12.00 -4.75 5.77
N TYR A 773 11.78 -5.63 6.75
CA TYR A 773 12.65 -5.68 7.90
C TYR A 773 14.07 -6.08 7.46
N PRO A 774 15.10 -5.37 7.96
CA PRO A 774 16.48 -5.62 7.60
C PRO A 774 16.96 -7.06 7.82
N ASP A 775 16.30 -7.85 8.67
CA ASP A 775 16.63 -9.26 8.92
C ASP A 775 16.19 -10.22 7.80
N MET A 776 15.35 -9.76 6.86
CA MET A 776 14.75 -10.61 5.83
C MET A 776 14.97 -10.06 4.41
N MET A 777 14.48 -8.85 4.09
CA MET A 777 14.72 -8.17 2.81
C MET A 777 14.46 -9.02 1.55
N LYS A 778 13.34 -9.74 1.50
CA LYS A 778 12.94 -10.63 0.37
C LYS A 778 11.42 -10.66 0.17
N TRP A 779 10.96 -11.10 -1.00
CA TRP A 779 9.53 -11.38 -1.26
C TRP A 779 9.04 -12.56 -0.42
N ASP A 780 7.79 -12.48 0.05
CA ASP A 780 7.12 -13.64 0.65
C ASP A 780 6.92 -14.71 -0.43
N PRO A 781 7.24 -15.98 -0.16
CA PRO A 781 7.15 -17.02 -1.16
C PRO A 781 5.72 -17.53 -1.39
N LEU A 782 4.71 -17.07 -0.65
CA LEU A 782 3.31 -17.42 -0.87
C LEU A 782 2.65 -16.43 -1.84
N THR A 783 1.83 -16.94 -2.76
CA THR A 783 0.99 -16.05 -3.60
C THR A 783 0.06 -15.20 -2.76
N GLY A 784 -0.59 -15.84 -1.77
CA GLY A 784 -1.45 -15.17 -0.80
C GLY A 784 -2.49 -14.29 -1.48
N ASP A 785 -2.53 -13.06 -1.03
CA ASP A 785 -3.48 -12.02 -1.40
C ASP A 785 -3.03 -11.13 -2.57
N TYR A 786 -2.06 -11.58 -3.37
CA TYR A 786 -1.52 -10.79 -4.48
C TYR A 786 -2.54 -10.36 -5.53
N GLY A 787 -3.53 -11.21 -5.83
CA GLY A 787 -4.46 -11.01 -6.95
C GLY A 787 -5.24 -9.71 -6.90
N MET A 788 -5.50 -9.20 -5.71
CA MET A 788 -6.26 -7.96 -5.51
C MET A 788 -5.39 -6.74 -5.79
N GLY A 789 -4.08 -6.86 -5.54
CA GLY A 789 -3.10 -5.87 -5.99
C GLY A 789 -3.00 -5.88 -7.52
N PHE A 790 -3.03 -7.07 -8.12
CA PHE A 790 -3.04 -7.21 -9.57
C PHE A 790 -4.35 -6.72 -10.20
N PHE A 791 -5.50 -6.89 -9.54
CA PHE A 791 -6.76 -6.24 -9.92
C PHE A 791 -6.55 -4.72 -10.04
N GLY A 792 -6.04 -4.07 -8.98
CA GLY A 792 -5.79 -2.62 -9.00
C GLY A 792 -4.86 -2.19 -10.15
N HIS A 793 -3.86 -3.01 -10.47
CA HIS A 793 -2.99 -2.78 -11.63
C HIS A 793 -3.75 -2.88 -12.96
N ALA A 794 -4.33 -4.04 -13.27
CA ALA A 794 -4.99 -4.28 -14.56
C ALA A 794 -6.20 -3.34 -14.77
N TYR A 795 -6.93 -3.03 -13.69
CA TYR A 795 -8.08 -2.15 -13.72
C TYR A 795 -7.71 -0.70 -14.07
N ALA A 796 -6.56 -0.20 -13.59
CA ALA A 796 -6.15 1.20 -13.76
C ALA A 796 -5.01 1.45 -14.76
N ALA A 797 -4.36 0.40 -15.27
CA ALA A 797 -3.22 0.51 -16.20
C ALA A 797 -3.57 1.37 -17.42
N ALA A 798 -2.77 2.43 -17.63
CA ALA A 798 -2.95 3.38 -18.71
C ALA A 798 -1.66 4.15 -18.98
N THR A 799 -1.62 4.89 -20.09
CA THR A 799 -0.60 5.89 -20.40
C THR A 799 -1.13 7.30 -20.15
N TYR A 800 -0.31 8.18 -19.57
CA TYR A 800 -0.66 9.58 -19.33
C TYR A 800 0.37 10.51 -19.98
N ALA A 801 -0.11 11.44 -20.79
CA ALA A 801 0.67 12.54 -21.34
C ALA A 801 0.35 13.83 -20.59
N VAL A 802 1.32 14.35 -19.85
CA VAL A 802 1.13 15.49 -18.93
C VAL A 802 2.08 16.63 -19.29
N LYS A 803 1.58 17.87 -19.30
CA LYS A 803 2.41 19.08 -19.43
C LYS A 803 2.52 19.76 -18.09
N ASP A 804 3.60 19.49 -17.37
CA ASP A 804 3.89 20.11 -16.08
C ASP A 804 4.59 21.47 -16.27
N PRO A 805 4.22 22.52 -15.50
CA PRO A 805 4.82 23.85 -15.62
C PRO A 805 6.28 23.94 -15.18
N THR A 806 6.80 22.94 -14.46
CA THR A 806 8.18 22.87 -13.93
C THR A 806 9.04 21.90 -14.73
N PHE A 807 8.51 20.72 -15.06
CA PHE A 807 9.23 19.60 -15.67
C PHE A 807 8.96 19.45 -17.17
N GLY A 808 7.98 20.17 -17.73
CA GLY A 808 7.64 20.11 -19.15
C GLY A 808 6.78 18.90 -19.48
N TRP A 809 6.97 18.32 -20.67
CA TRP A 809 6.21 17.12 -21.07
C TRP A 809 6.73 15.90 -20.32
N LEU A 810 5.79 15.18 -19.70
CA LEU A 810 6.00 13.97 -18.93
C LEU A 810 5.15 12.85 -19.49
N GLY A 811 5.73 11.65 -19.54
CA GLY A 811 5.03 10.40 -19.83
C GLY A 811 4.96 9.55 -18.57
N PHE A 812 3.76 9.08 -18.24
CA PHE A 812 3.60 7.99 -17.31
C PHE A 812 3.01 6.79 -18.02
N GLY A 813 3.51 5.59 -17.72
CA GLY A 813 3.14 4.38 -18.45
C GLY A 813 3.47 4.40 -19.94
N GLY A 814 4.30 5.34 -20.41
CA GLY A 814 4.63 5.49 -21.83
C GLY A 814 5.72 6.54 -22.05
N ASP A 815 6.39 6.44 -23.20
CA ASP A 815 7.42 7.40 -23.59
C ASP A 815 6.77 8.61 -24.26
N VAL A 816 7.18 9.81 -23.85
CA VAL A 816 6.68 11.09 -24.39
C VAL A 816 7.83 11.91 -24.94
N SER A 817 7.67 12.38 -26.17
CA SER A 817 8.63 13.26 -26.85
C SER A 817 7.91 14.39 -27.59
N GLU A 818 8.60 15.51 -27.81
CA GLU A 818 8.06 16.68 -28.51
C GLU A 818 8.96 17.03 -29.69
N ALA A 819 8.37 17.13 -30.89
CA ALA A 819 9.07 17.52 -32.10
C ALA A 819 8.14 18.35 -33.01
N GLY A 820 8.62 19.50 -33.51
CA GLY A 820 7.84 20.35 -34.41
C GLY A 820 6.52 20.87 -33.82
N GLY A 821 6.44 21.03 -32.49
CA GLY A 821 5.21 21.42 -31.79
C GLY A 821 4.15 20.32 -31.69
N VAL A 822 4.51 19.06 -31.97
CA VAL A 822 3.65 17.89 -31.81
C VAL A 822 4.25 16.97 -30.76
N VAL A 823 3.41 16.47 -29.87
CA VAL A 823 3.78 15.53 -28.82
C VAL A 823 3.51 14.12 -29.32
N ARG A 824 4.54 13.26 -29.33
CA ARG A 824 4.41 11.83 -29.62
C ARG A 824 4.41 11.05 -28.31
N ILE A 825 3.46 10.12 -28.22
CA ILE A 825 3.22 9.26 -27.06
C ILE A 825 3.30 7.81 -27.54
N THR A 826 4.11 6.99 -26.86
CA THR A 826 4.22 5.55 -27.12
C THR A 826 3.87 4.79 -25.84
N PRO A 827 2.70 4.16 -25.76
CA PRO A 827 2.29 3.40 -24.57
C PRO A 827 3.25 2.26 -24.22
N LYS A 828 3.53 2.11 -22.93
CA LYS A 828 4.41 1.10 -22.30
C LYS A 828 3.81 0.53 -21.00
N ASP A 829 2.55 0.81 -20.72
CA ASP A 829 1.87 0.51 -19.46
C ASP A 829 1.43 -0.96 -19.31
N GLY A 830 1.76 -1.83 -20.28
CA GLY A 830 1.37 -3.24 -20.29
C GLY A 830 -0.05 -3.50 -20.79
N ALA A 831 -0.98 -2.56 -20.62
CA ALA A 831 -2.33 -2.67 -21.19
C ALA A 831 -2.38 -2.11 -22.61
N ARG A 832 -1.77 -0.94 -22.86
CA ARG A 832 -1.83 -0.19 -24.13
C ARG A 832 -3.27 0.06 -24.63
N ALA A 833 -4.24 -0.04 -23.74
CA ALA A 833 -5.66 0.10 -24.04
C ALA A 833 -6.19 1.47 -23.63
N ARG A 834 -5.47 2.22 -22.78
CA ARG A 834 -5.96 3.44 -22.15
C ARG A 834 -4.95 4.57 -22.28
N LEU A 835 -5.41 5.77 -22.66
CA LEU A 835 -4.59 6.96 -22.81
C LEU A 835 -5.32 8.19 -22.26
N PHE A 836 -4.64 8.94 -21.38
CA PHE A 836 -5.07 10.25 -20.93
C PHE A 836 -4.20 11.37 -21.50
N VAL A 837 -4.81 12.32 -22.20
CA VAL A 837 -4.15 13.55 -22.68
C VAL A 837 -4.54 14.70 -21.77
N ALA A 838 -3.75 14.92 -20.71
CA ALA A 838 -4.11 15.78 -19.58
C ALA A 838 -4.44 17.24 -19.95
N PRO A 839 -3.71 17.91 -20.87
CA PRO A 839 -4.01 19.31 -21.22
C PRO A 839 -5.39 19.58 -21.80
N VAL A 840 -6.08 18.54 -22.31
CA VAL A 840 -7.42 18.64 -22.89
C VAL A 840 -8.44 17.76 -22.16
N GLY A 841 -8.05 17.11 -21.05
CA GLY A 841 -8.93 16.25 -20.26
C GLY A 841 -9.51 15.07 -21.03
N ALA A 842 -8.86 14.62 -22.11
CA ALA A 842 -9.36 13.56 -22.97
C ALA A 842 -8.91 12.19 -22.44
N TRP A 843 -9.89 11.35 -22.07
CA TRP A 843 -9.71 9.97 -21.64
C TRP A 843 -10.18 9.03 -22.73
N LEU A 844 -9.25 8.19 -23.21
CA LEU A 844 -9.44 7.30 -24.35
C LEU A 844 -9.26 5.87 -23.85
N THR A 845 -10.28 5.03 -24.01
CA THR A 845 -10.24 3.62 -23.56
C THR A 845 -10.65 2.69 -24.70
N LEU A 846 -9.84 1.67 -24.98
CA LEU A 846 -10.17 0.58 -25.88
C LEU A 846 -10.74 -0.59 -25.07
N GLU A 847 -11.99 -0.95 -25.35
CA GLU A 847 -12.60 -2.21 -24.88
C GLU A 847 -12.18 -3.42 -25.72
N ALA A 848 -11.62 -3.15 -26.90
CA ALA A 848 -11.01 -4.10 -27.82
C ALA A 848 -9.95 -3.39 -28.66
N GLY A 849 -8.86 -4.08 -28.98
CA GLY A 849 -7.72 -3.54 -29.72
C GLY A 849 -6.67 -2.89 -28.82
N LYS A 850 -5.59 -2.38 -29.43
CA LYS A 850 -4.44 -1.77 -28.72
C LYS A 850 -4.01 -0.47 -29.38
N ILE A 851 -3.43 0.43 -28.59
CA ILE A 851 -2.78 1.66 -29.05
C ILE A 851 -1.29 1.35 -29.29
N GLU A 852 -0.81 1.54 -30.51
CA GLU A 852 0.63 1.50 -30.86
C GLU A 852 1.32 2.83 -30.55
N ALA A 853 0.64 3.93 -30.88
CA ALA A 853 1.15 5.27 -30.64
C ALA A 853 0.00 6.29 -30.65
N ALA A 854 0.26 7.46 -30.09
CA ALA A 854 -0.58 8.62 -30.27
C ALA A 854 0.26 9.86 -30.58
N THR A 855 -0.33 10.84 -31.26
CA THR A 855 0.19 12.20 -31.31
C THR A 855 -0.86 13.18 -30.84
N TYR A 856 -0.40 14.24 -30.16
CA TYR A 856 -1.23 15.37 -29.75
C TYR A 856 -0.61 16.64 -30.31
N ALA A 857 -1.43 17.46 -30.99
CA ALA A 857 -1.04 18.76 -31.53
C ALA A 857 -1.64 19.88 -30.65
N PRO A 858 -0.90 20.45 -29.69
CA PRO A 858 -1.40 21.49 -28.79
C PRO A 858 -2.03 22.70 -29.50
N ALA A 859 -1.54 23.04 -30.70
CA ALA A 859 -2.03 24.19 -31.45
C ALA A 859 -3.48 24.02 -31.95
N THR A 860 -3.89 22.80 -32.27
CA THR A 860 -5.24 22.50 -32.80
C THR A 860 -6.11 21.73 -31.81
N GLY A 861 -5.48 21.12 -30.80
CA GLY A 861 -6.11 20.14 -29.94
C GLY A 861 -6.25 18.76 -30.59
N GLU A 862 -5.81 18.55 -31.84
CA GLU A 862 -6.01 17.28 -32.55
C GLU A 862 -5.22 16.14 -31.88
N ILE A 863 -5.89 14.99 -31.70
CA ILE A 863 -5.28 13.75 -31.23
C ILE A 863 -5.33 12.74 -32.38
N THR A 864 -4.20 12.16 -32.75
CA THR A 864 -4.15 11.07 -33.72
C THR A 864 -3.74 9.78 -33.01
N LEU A 865 -4.57 8.74 -33.09
CA LEU A 865 -4.26 7.41 -32.57
C LEU A 865 -3.77 6.51 -33.71
N THR A 866 -2.72 5.75 -33.45
CA THR A 866 -2.34 4.59 -34.25
C THR A 866 -2.75 3.35 -33.49
N LEU A 867 -3.77 2.66 -33.97
CA LEU A 867 -4.28 1.41 -33.44
C LEU A 867 -3.48 0.25 -34.02
N ALA A 868 -3.25 -0.79 -33.22
CA ALA A 868 -2.60 -2.02 -33.66
C ALA A 868 -3.40 -2.72 -34.76
N ALA A 869 -2.74 -3.64 -35.48
CA ALA A 869 -3.43 -4.52 -36.41
C ALA A 869 -4.48 -5.37 -35.67
N GLY A 870 -5.54 -5.74 -36.38
CA GLY A 870 -6.53 -6.69 -35.88
C GLY A 870 -6.01 -8.12 -35.96
N ASP A 871 -6.66 -9.01 -35.23
CA ASP A 871 -6.47 -10.46 -35.32
C ASP A 871 -7.82 -11.18 -35.45
N ALA A 872 -7.80 -12.52 -35.53
CA ALA A 872 -9.01 -13.32 -35.69
C ALA A 872 -10.02 -13.15 -34.54
N SER A 873 -9.55 -12.85 -33.34
CA SER A 873 -10.37 -12.60 -32.17
C SER A 873 -10.73 -11.12 -31.98
N THR A 874 -9.96 -10.20 -32.56
CA THR A 874 -10.11 -8.76 -32.39
C THR A 874 -10.09 -8.04 -33.75
N PRO A 875 -11.11 -8.23 -34.60
CA PRO A 875 -11.15 -7.63 -35.95
C PRO A 875 -11.52 -6.14 -35.95
N ALA A 876 -11.98 -5.60 -34.82
CA ALA A 876 -12.33 -4.19 -34.68
C ALA A 876 -11.89 -3.66 -33.31
N ALA A 877 -11.47 -2.40 -33.28
CA ALA A 877 -11.24 -1.67 -32.04
C ALA A 877 -12.55 -1.05 -31.55
N ARG A 878 -12.76 -1.02 -30.23
CA ARG A 878 -13.92 -0.36 -29.61
C ARG A 878 -13.46 0.76 -28.69
N LEU A 879 -13.56 2.00 -29.18
CA LEU A 879 -12.99 3.20 -28.54
C LEU A 879 -14.05 4.00 -27.79
N LEU A 880 -13.88 4.13 -26.49
CA LEU A 880 -14.60 5.06 -25.63
C LEU A 880 -13.81 6.36 -25.54
N VAL A 881 -14.55 7.46 -25.60
CA VAL A 881 -13.98 8.81 -25.55
C VAL A 881 -14.75 9.61 -24.52
N GLU A 882 -14.05 10.00 -23.45
CA GLU A 882 -14.62 10.74 -22.33
C GLU A 882 -13.85 12.04 -22.11
N ALA A 883 -14.56 13.08 -21.67
CA ALA A 883 -13.97 14.31 -21.18
C ALA A 883 -14.10 14.30 -19.64
N THR A 884 -13.00 14.11 -18.92
CA THR A 884 -13.03 13.87 -17.47
C THR A 884 -12.78 15.12 -16.64
N THR A 885 -12.20 16.16 -17.25
CA THR A 885 -11.92 17.44 -16.60
C THR A 885 -13.09 18.40 -16.78
N ALA A 886 -13.45 19.14 -15.74
CA ALA A 886 -14.53 20.12 -15.80
C ALA A 886 -14.28 21.16 -16.92
N GLY A 887 -15.24 21.32 -17.82
CA GLY A 887 -15.16 22.25 -18.95
C GLY A 887 -14.28 21.80 -20.12
N ALA A 888 -13.74 20.57 -20.10
CA ALA A 888 -13.02 20.01 -21.23
C ALA A 888 -13.93 19.82 -22.46
N LYS A 889 -13.37 20.02 -23.66
CA LYS A 889 -14.08 19.76 -24.91
C LYS A 889 -14.25 18.25 -25.08
N THR A 890 -15.39 17.85 -25.63
CA THR A 890 -15.59 16.45 -26.03
C THR A 890 -14.82 16.16 -27.30
N TYR A 891 -14.36 14.93 -27.46
CA TYR A 891 -13.67 14.46 -28.65
C TYR A 891 -14.51 13.40 -29.34
N ALA A 892 -14.29 13.25 -30.64
CA ALA A 892 -14.77 12.09 -31.37
C ALA A 892 -13.82 11.74 -32.51
N PRO A 893 -13.70 10.45 -32.86
CA PRO A 893 -12.97 10.05 -34.05
C PRO A 893 -13.70 10.51 -35.31
N ALA A 894 -12.93 10.84 -36.34
CA ALA A 894 -13.42 11.21 -37.66
C ALA A 894 -14.10 10.05 -38.41
N GLU A 895 -13.87 8.81 -37.96
CA GLU A 895 -14.38 7.58 -38.53
C GLU A 895 -14.77 6.57 -37.43
N GLY A 896 -15.52 5.54 -37.81
CA GLY A 896 -16.04 4.52 -36.89
C GLY A 896 -17.55 4.67 -36.65
N ALA A 897 -18.21 3.54 -36.37
CA ALA A 897 -19.64 3.52 -36.06
C ALA A 897 -19.86 3.72 -34.57
N PHE A 898 -20.71 4.67 -34.17
CA PHE A 898 -21.06 4.84 -32.77
C PHE A 898 -22.16 3.85 -32.35
N GLU A 899 -21.83 2.94 -31.45
CA GLU A 899 -22.74 1.92 -30.94
C GLU A 899 -22.40 1.58 -29.49
N ARG A 900 -23.44 1.35 -28.67
CA ARG A 900 -23.29 0.96 -27.25
C ARG A 900 -22.33 1.88 -26.47
N GLY A 901 -22.38 3.19 -26.74
CA GLY A 901 -21.57 4.18 -26.04
C GLY A 901 -20.09 4.26 -26.46
N ALA A 902 -19.67 3.55 -27.51
CA ALA A 902 -18.30 3.56 -28.02
C ALA A 902 -18.27 3.67 -29.55
N TYR A 903 -17.10 3.98 -30.12
CA TYR A 903 -16.85 3.98 -31.56
C TYR A 903 -16.19 2.68 -31.98
N THR A 904 -16.84 1.91 -32.85
CA THR A 904 -16.31 0.69 -33.45
C THR A 904 -15.54 1.03 -34.72
N VAL A 905 -14.24 0.73 -34.75
CA VAL A 905 -13.33 1.00 -35.85
C VAL A 905 -12.81 -0.33 -36.40
N PRO A 906 -13.14 -0.70 -37.66
CA PRO A 906 -12.60 -1.91 -38.27
C PRO A 906 -11.08 -1.86 -38.33
N LEU A 907 -10.43 -2.94 -37.92
CA LEU A 907 -8.99 -3.16 -38.01
C LEU A 907 -8.68 -4.06 -39.21
N GLY A 908 -7.47 -3.95 -39.75
CA GLY A 908 -6.96 -4.87 -40.77
C GLY A 908 -5.62 -5.44 -40.35
N ASP A 909 -4.93 -6.10 -41.27
CA ASP A 909 -3.64 -6.78 -41.02
C ASP A 909 -2.47 -5.83 -40.73
N LYS A 910 -2.71 -4.51 -40.74
CA LYS A 910 -1.73 -3.46 -40.46
C LYS A 910 -2.31 -2.46 -39.47
N ALA A 911 -1.40 -1.79 -38.75
CA ALA A 911 -1.77 -0.69 -37.86
C ALA A 911 -2.57 0.38 -38.62
N LYS A 912 -3.58 0.93 -37.95
CA LYS A 912 -4.55 1.86 -38.52
C LYS A 912 -4.53 3.19 -37.78
N THR A 913 -4.49 4.28 -38.52
CA THR A 913 -4.50 5.63 -37.94
C THR A 913 -5.90 6.22 -37.97
N ILE A 914 -6.35 6.76 -36.83
CA ILE A 914 -7.59 7.53 -36.71
C ILE A 914 -7.33 8.89 -36.07
N VAL A 915 -8.10 9.88 -36.47
CA VAL A 915 -7.98 11.27 -35.99
C VAL A 915 -9.18 11.61 -35.12
N LEU A 916 -8.92 12.15 -33.93
CA LEU A 916 -9.92 12.68 -33.01
C LEU A 916 -9.79 14.20 -32.96
N ARG A 917 -10.92 14.89 -33.10
CA ARG A 917 -10.99 16.36 -33.05
C ARG A 917 -11.88 16.83 -31.91
N PRO A 918 -11.57 17.98 -31.30
CA PRO A 918 -12.47 18.61 -30.35
C PRO A 918 -13.78 18.99 -31.03
N ARG A 919 -14.91 18.70 -30.40
CA ARG A 919 -16.26 19.11 -30.81
C ARG A 919 -16.67 20.44 -30.20
#